data_AF-A0A438D2V7-F1
#
_entry.id   AF-A0A438D2V7-F1
#
_cell.length_a   1.000
_cell.length_b   1.000
_cell.length_c   1.000
_cell.angle_alpha   90.00
_cell.angle_beta   90.00
_cell.angle_gamma   90.00
#
_symmetry.space_group_name_H-M   'P 1'
#
loop_
_entity.id
_entity.type
_entity.pdbx_description
1 polymer ?
#
loop_
_entity_poly.entity_id
_entity_poly.type
_entity_poly.pdbx_seq_one_letter_code
_entity_poly.pdbx_strand_id
1 'polypeptide(L)'
;MSDARRAWSDNTHASPLTTIATALEPPPSPIAAPPPRSKWPPPPPLNPPPPSARFFSASMLAPGALALVQSLPFRLFDEDGKLLGSASSPIQIWKDGDCIEQSSTDIWHAICAAVKAACSLANVAGEEVAGLGFAATCSLVAVDADGSPVTVSLSGDTRRNIIVWMDHRAVKQAEKINSSSSPVLQYCGGSLSPEMQPPKKKENKEGDMSFETRITAPMKRDIQQYKATCKTNEVINKSSRVGIPQWISRDLVHLFPELSAAWWMDLSDWLAYRATGDDTRSLCTTVCKWTYLGHAHMEQINEKDSRNMEACGWDDDFWEEIGLGDLIDGHHAKIGRSVAFPGHPLGSGLTPDAAKARILDLKFQEMGLRAGTPVGTSLIDAHAGGVGVMESVAVPDSESKEYEKGAICHRLVLVCGTSTCHMAVSRSKLFIPGVWGPFWSGSKSLFNVPDLLLLSGDLVSMVPEYWLTEGGQSATGALLDYIIENHVASPRLANRAASQNISVFELLNKILESMMQDLKSPFLAALTEDIHVLPDFHGNRSPIADPKAKGVVCGLTLDTSEKQLALLYLATVQSIAYGTRHIVDHCNAHGHQTTLSSVNDPRLEPFPCSLPSKKNPTLGSIQEFQTTPVRKDMNFLARKLCEGL
;
A
#
# COMPACT_ATOMS: atom_id res chain seq x y z
N MET A 1 -53.55 24.82 53.08
CA MET A 1 -54.62 23.83 53.40
C MET A 1 -54.18 22.49 52.83
N SER A 2 -53.59 21.56 53.58
CA SER A 2 -53.26 21.50 55.02
C SER A 2 -51.83 20.94 55.13
N ASP A 3 -50.90 21.56 55.86
CA ASP A 3 -50.74 21.54 57.33
C ASP A 3 -50.61 20.13 57.95
N ALA A 4 -49.75 19.82 58.93
CA ALA A 4 -48.47 20.36 59.44
C ALA A 4 -48.12 19.61 60.76
N ARG A 5 -46.83 19.33 61.07
CA ARG A 5 -46.19 19.22 62.42
C ARG A 5 -44.79 18.56 62.33
N ARG A 6 -43.70 19.27 62.71
CA ARG A 6 -42.95 19.26 64.01
C ARG A 6 -41.98 18.06 64.17
N ALA A 7 -40.80 18.14 64.81
CA ALA A 7 -39.98 19.21 65.41
C ALA A 7 -38.51 18.68 65.47
N TRP A 8 -37.38 19.41 65.42
CA TRP A 8 -36.84 20.64 66.06
C TRP A 8 -35.87 20.37 67.25
N SER A 9 -34.89 21.26 67.45
CA SER A 9 -33.76 21.28 68.43
C SER A 9 -32.45 20.56 68.06
N ASP A 10 -31.23 21.07 68.32
CA ASP A 10 -30.76 22.46 68.57
C ASP A 10 -29.21 22.55 68.52
N ASN A 11 -28.67 23.67 68.00
CA ASN A 11 -27.58 24.56 68.51
C ASN A 11 -26.33 24.01 69.29
N THR A 12 -25.15 24.67 69.36
CA THR A 12 -24.67 26.05 69.05
C THR A 12 -23.12 26.17 69.03
N HIS A 13 -22.61 27.37 68.68
CA HIS A 13 -21.29 27.97 69.02
C HIS A 13 -20.02 27.55 68.22
N ALA A 14 -19.06 28.45 67.91
CA ALA A 14 -19.01 29.93 67.97
C ALA A 14 -17.86 30.51 67.09
N SER A 15 -17.86 31.82 66.86
CA SER A 15 -16.72 32.59 66.30
C SER A 15 -16.62 33.97 66.97
N PRO A 16 -15.42 34.56 67.08
CA PRO A 16 -15.22 36.03 67.09
C PRO A 16 -14.15 36.45 66.05
N LEU A 17 -14.42 37.40 65.13
CA LEU A 17 -14.42 38.88 65.27
C LEU A 17 -13.01 39.50 65.49
N THR A 18 -12.54 40.40 64.62
CA THR A 18 -12.70 41.89 64.66
C THR A 18 -11.99 42.54 63.44
N THR A 19 -12.16 43.80 62.96
CA THR A 19 -13.23 44.84 63.08
C THR A 19 -13.05 45.95 62.01
N ILE A 20 -14.02 46.06 61.07
CA ILE A 20 -14.79 47.26 60.61
C ILE A 20 -14.11 48.65 60.42
N ALA A 21 -14.38 49.26 59.24
CA ALA A 21 -14.72 50.68 59.03
C ALA A 21 -15.46 50.86 57.66
N THR A 22 -16.79 51.01 57.58
CA THR A 22 -17.58 52.27 57.40
C THR A 22 -17.21 53.16 56.18
N ALA A 23 -18.13 53.66 55.33
CA ALA A 23 -19.61 53.59 55.32
C ALA A 23 -20.28 54.07 53.98
N LEU A 24 -21.55 53.65 53.79
CA LEU A 24 -22.69 54.30 53.07
C LEU A 24 -22.70 54.47 51.53
N GLU A 25 -23.80 53.98 50.91
CA GLU A 25 -24.23 54.17 49.50
C GLU A 25 -25.45 55.12 49.38
N PRO A 26 -25.69 55.70 48.18
CA PRO A 26 -27.01 56.10 47.68
C PRO A 26 -27.46 55.29 46.42
N PRO A 27 -28.76 55.26 46.07
CA PRO A 27 -29.37 54.27 45.18
C PRO A 27 -29.14 54.49 43.65
N PRO A 28 -29.37 53.46 42.81
CA PRO A 28 -28.99 53.48 41.39
C PRO A 28 -29.90 54.34 40.50
N SER A 29 -29.30 54.90 39.45
CA SER A 29 -29.95 55.64 38.35
C SER A 29 -29.67 54.94 37.00
N PRO A 30 -30.46 55.18 35.94
CA PRO A 30 -30.60 54.23 34.84
C PRO A 30 -29.40 54.14 33.87
N ILE A 31 -29.36 52.99 33.19
CA ILE A 31 -28.31 52.55 32.25
C ILE A 31 -28.06 53.58 31.14
N ALA A 32 -26.80 53.97 30.96
CA ALA A 32 -26.31 54.70 29.80
C ALA A 32 -25.45 53.79 28.90
N ALA A 33 -25.61 53.91 27.58
CA ALA A 33 -24.91 53.07 26.59
C ALA A 33 -23.39 53.38 26.50
N PRO A 34 -22.53 52.39 26.20
CA PRO A 34 -21.09 52.60 26.11
C PRO A 34 -20.69 53.40 24.84
N PRO A 35 -19.59 54.18 24.90
CA PRO A 35 -19.11 55.02 23.79
C PRO A 35 -18.44 54.22 22.66
N PRO A 36 -18.29 54.80 21.45
CA PRO A 36 -17.75 54.11 20.29
C PRO A 36 -16.26 53.74 20.40
N ARG A 37 -15.91 52.56 19.85
CA ARG A 37 -14.54 52.04 19.78
C ARG A 37 -13.69 52.85 18.79
N SER A 38 -12.93 53.85 19.25
CA SER A 38 -11.95 54.56 18.38
C SER A 38 -10.64 55.01 19.01
N LYS A 39 -10.33 54.58 20.26
CA LYS A 39 -9.08 54.94 20.96
C LYS A 39 -8.48 53.79 21.77
N TRP A 40 -8.08 52.71 21.10
CA TRP A 40 -7.16 51.71 21.64
C TRP A 40 -5.93 51.68 20.72
N PRO A 41 -4.69 51.67 21.25
CA PRO A 41 -3.52 51.39 20.42
C PRO A 41 -3.62 49.97 19.86
N PRO A 42 -3.11 49.71 18.63
CA PRO A 42 -3.12 48.36 18.09
C PRO A 42 -2.27 47.43 18.98
N PRO A 43 -2.66 46.16 19.16
CA PRO A 43 -1.78 45.19 19.79
C PRO A 43 -0.49 45.07 18.96
N PRO A 44 0.65 44.69 19.58
CA PRO A 44 1.85 44.36 18.83
C PRO A 44 1.51 43.27 17.80
N PRO A 45 2.16 43.26 16.62
CA PRO A 45 1.93 42.21 15.65
C PRO A 45 2.20 40.87 16.31
N LEU A 46 1.17 40.02 16.37
CA LEU A 46 1.37 38.60 16.58
C LEU A 46 2.36 38.14 15.52
N ASN A 47 3.45 37.50 15.94
CA ASN A 47 4.26 36.73 15.01
C ASN A 47 3.31 35.84 14.21
N PRO A 48 3.49 35.72 12.87
CA PRO A 48 2.73 34.72 12.14
C PRO A 48 2.93 33.38 12.85
N PRO A 49 1.88 32.53 12.98
CA PRO A 49 2.11 31.16 13.43
C PRO A 49 3.21 30.57 12.53
N PRO A 50 4.12 29.73 13.07
CA PRO A 50 5.02 28.99 12.21
C PRO A 50 4.19 28.29 11.13
N PRO A 51 4.66 28.22 9.87
CA PRO A 51 3.91 27.59 8.80
C PRO A 51 3.46 26.21 9.29
N SER A 52 2.14 26.00 9.30
CA SER A 52 1.51 24.80 9.84
C SER A 52 1.82 23.64 8.91
N ALA A 53 3.03 23.10 9.03
CA ALA A 53 3.58 22.18 8.06
C ALA A 53 2.78 20.87 8.10
N ARG A 54 1.95 20.65 7.08
CA ARG A 54 1.09 19.47 7.00
C ARG A 54 1.95 18.28 6.59
N PHE A 55 2.35 17.49 7.58
CA PHE A 55 3.15 16.31 7.30
C PHE A 55 2.31 15.08 6.95
N PHE A 56 2.78 14.31 5.97
CA PHE A 56 2.11 13.11 5.43
C PHE A 56 3.05 11.89 5.26
N SER A 57 2.41 10.72 5.13
CA SER A 57 2.83 9.42 4.53
C SER A 57 3.30 8.26 5.44
N ALA A 58 2.82 7.06 5.11
CA ALA A 58 3.46 5.77 5.37
C ALA A 58 3.40 4.91 4.10
N SER A 59 4.52 4.28 3.71
CA SER A 59 4.59 3.41 2.53
C SER A 59 5.49 2.21 2.83
N MET A 60 4.90 1.02 2.98
CA MET A 60 5.70 -0.20 2.96
C MET A 60 6.31 -0.37 1.56
N LEU A 61 7.59 -0.69 1.52
CA LEU A 61 8.32 -0.97 0.29
C LEU A 61 9.19 -2.18 0.55
N ALA A 62 8.99 -3.27 -0.20
CA ALA A 62 9.77 -4.48 -0.02
C ALA A 62 11.26 -4.30 -0.48
N PRO A 63 12.25 -4.54 0.41
CA PRO A 63 13.64 -4.77 0.02
C PRO A 63 13.87 -6.24 -0.41
N GLY A 64 15.10 -6.52 -0.86
CA GLY A 64 15.53 -7.70 -1.63
C GLY A 64 15.21 -9.08 -1.05
N ALA A 65 15.26 -10.08 -1.94
CA ALA A 65 14.68 -11.42 -1.74
C ALA A 65 15.43 -12.36 -0.76
N LEU A 66 16.51 -11.93 -0.12
CA LEU A 66 17.37 -12.80 0.71
C LEU A 66 17.57 -12.37 2.17
N ALA A 67 17.04 -11.22 2.60
CA ALA A 67 17.02 -10.91 4.03
C ALA A 67 15.87 -11.66 4.72
N LEU A 68 16.17 -12.43 5.78
CA LEU A 68 15.17 -12.99 6.72
C LEU A 68 14.40 -11.91 7.51
N VAL A 69 14.64 -10.64 7.17
CA VAL A 69 14.13 -9.42 7.78
C VAL A 69 13.91 -8.41 6.66
N GLN A 70 12.66 -8.15 6.29
CA GLN A 70 12.32 -6.98 5.45
C GLN A 70 12.34 -5.72 6.33
N SER A 71 12.25 -4.53 5.75
CA SER A 71 12.08 -3.29 6.54
C SER A 71 10.95 -2.43 6.01
N LEU A 72 10.28 -1.73 6.93
CA LEU A 72 9.17 -0.83 6.64
C LEU A 72 9.63 0.61 6.74
N PRO A 73 9.78 1.34 5.63
CA PRO A 73 10.09 2.76 5.68
C PRO A 73 8.84 3.58 6.03
N PHE A 74 9.02 4.56 6.89
CA PHE A 74 8.13 5.71 7.04
C PHE A 74 8.82 6.94 6.45
N ARG A 75 8.05 7.85 5.89
CA ARG A 75 8.54 9.07 5.24
C ARG A 75 7.65 10.25 5.61
N LEU A 76 8.27 11.33 6.03
CA LEU A 76 7.62 12.58 6.39
C LEU A 76 7.90 13.61 5.30
N PHE A 77 6.85 14.14 4.67
CA PHE A 77 6.93 15.17 3.63
C PHE A 77 6.25 16.47 4.08
N ASP A 78 6.68 17.64 3.61
CA ASP A 78 5.95 18.91 3.75
C ASP A 78 4.83 19.10 2.69
N GLU A 79 4.15 20.26 2.73
CA GLU A 79 3.09 20.64 1.80
C GLU A 79 3.55 20.71 0.33
N ASP A 80 4.84 20.93 0.07
CA ASP A 80 5.45 20.97 -1.26
C ASP A 80 5.91 19.56 -1.74
N GLY A 81 5.67 18.52 -0.94
CA GLY A 81 6.07 17.14 -1.24
C GLY A 81 7.56 16.85 -1.03
N LYS A 82 8.30 17.73 -0.35
CA LYS A 82 9.73 17.54 -0.07
C LYS A 82 9.91 16.65 1.15
N LEU A 83 10.78 15.64 1.03
CA LEU A 83 11.13 14.72 2.12
C LEU A 83 11.91 15.43 3.22
N LEU A 84 11.43 15.34 4.46
CA LEU A 84 12.04 15.93 5.65
C LEU A 84 12.69 14.90 6.58
N GLY A 85 12.09 13.72 6.67
CA GLY A 85 12.61 12.63 7.50
C GLY A 85 12.17 11.28 6.96
N SER A 86 13.04 10.28 7.09
CA SER A 86 12.70 8.90 6.83
C SER A 86 13.46 7.99 7.77
N ALA A 87 12.78 6.96 8.25
CA ALA A 87 13.35 5.89 9.04
C ALA A 87 12.69 4.57 8.61
N SER A 88 13.33 3.44 8.91
CA SER A 88 12.76 2.13 8.64
C SER A 88 12.97 1.18 9.80
N SER A 89 11.96 0.39 10.14
CA SER A 89 12.07 -0.67 11.14
C SER A 89 12.08 -2.06 10.47
N PRO A 90 12.88 -3.02 10.96
CA PRO A 90 12.81 -4.40 10.50
C PRO A 90 11.44 -5.04 10.79
N ILE A 91 11.06 -6.03 9.96
CA ILE A 91 9.92 -6.93 10.15
C ILE A 91 10.29 -8.38 9.86
N GLN A 92 9.65 -9.30 10.58
CA GLN A 92 9.84 -10.74 10.44
C GLN A 92 9.13 -11.28 9.20
N ILE A 93 9.84 -12.07 8.40
CA ILE A 93 9.27 -12.91 7.35
C ILE A 93 9.53 -14.37 7.67
N TRP A 94 8.59 -15.25 7.32
CA TRP A 94 8.79 -16.70 7.34
C TRP A 94 8.60 -17.25 5.94
N LYS A 95 9.45 -18.18 5.53
CA LYS A 95 9.40 -18.83 4.21
C LYS A 95 9.64 -20.32 4.35
N ASP A 96 8.76 -21.12 3.79
CA ASP A 96 8.85 -22.58 3.71
C ASP A 96 8.30 -23.05 2.35
N GLY A 97 9.20 -23.44 1.45
CA GLY A 97 8.86 -23.66 0.04
C GLY A 97 8.21 -22.43 -0.60
N ASP A 98 7.02 -22.62 -1.15
CA ASP A 98 6.19 -21.58 -1.79
C ASP A 98 5.35 -20.77 -0.79
N CYS A 99 5.27 -21.20 0.48
CA CYS A 99 4.56 -20.52 1.55
C CYS A 99 5.43 -19.39 2.14
N ILE A 100 4.92 -18.16 2.11
CA ILE A 100 5.60 -16.95 2.59
C ILE A 100 4.64 -16.15 3.47
N GLU A 101 5.02 -15.97 4.74
CA GLU A 101 4.12 -15.52 5.80
C GLU A 101 4.72 -14.35 6.61
N GLN A 102 3.84 -13.50 7.13
CA GLN A 102 4.17 -12.33 7.97
C GLN A 102 3.22 -12.21 9.16
N SER A 103 3.49 -11.25 10.04
CA SER A 103 2.66 -10.94 11.21
C SER A 103 2.17 -9.50 11.18
N SER A 104 0.85 -9.30 11.27
CA SER A 104 0.28 -7.95 11.27
C SER A 104 0.66 -7.17 12.52
N THR A 105 0.79 -7.85 13.67
CA THR A 105 1.24 -7.26 14.93
C THR A 105 2.69 -6.78 14.86
N ASP A 106 3.59 -7.56 14.23
CA ASP A 106 5.00 -7.19 14.05
C ASP A 106 5.14 -5.97 13.12
N ILE A 107 4.43 -6.01 11.98
CA ILE A 107 4.34 -4.91 11.01
C ILE A 107 3.82 -3.63 11.65
N TRP A 108 2.78 -3.71 12.49
CA TRP A 108 2.24 -2.55 13.20
C TRP A 108 3.27 -1.92 14.15
N HIS A 109 3.96 -2.73 14.96
CA HIS A 109 5.02 -2.23 15.85
C HIS A 109 6.17 -1.60 15.07
N ALA A 110 6.58 -2.22 13.96
CA ALA A 110 7.62 -1.69 13.08
C ALA A 110 7.23 -0.34 12.47
N ILE A 111 5.98 -0.15 12.05
CA ILE A 111 5.46 1.15 11.60
C ILE A 111 5.51 2.16 12.74
N CYS A 112 5.02 1.83 13.94
CA CYS A 112 5.05 2.74 15.09
C CYS A 112 6.49 3.16 15.48
N ALA A 113 7.46 2.26 15.36
CA ALA A 113 8.88 2.56 15.54
C ALA A 113 9.42 3.49 14.43
N ALA A 114 9.09 3.21 13.16
CA ALA A 114 9.52 3.99 12.01
C ALA A 114 8.94 5.41 12.01
N VAL A 115 7.66 5.59 12.38
CA VAL A 115 7.00 6.90 12.58
C VAL A 115 7.82 7.75 13.55
N LYS A 116 8.04 7.24 14.77
CA LYS A 116 8.77 7.94 15.84
C LYS A 116 10.19 8.32 15.42
N ALA A 117 10.90 7.38 14.80
CA ALA A 117 12.25 7.62 14.32
C ALA A 117 12.30 8.68 13.20
N ALA A 118 11.34 8.66 12.27
CA ALA A 118 11.26 9.66 11.19
C ALA A 118 10.91 11.07 11.72
N CYS A 119 9.95 11.20 12.62
CA CYS A 119 9.63 12.47 13.28
C CYS A 119 10.84 13.00 14.08
N SER A 120 11.54 12.14 14.80
CA SER A 120 12.77 12.51 15.53
C SER A 120 13.91 12.94 14.60
N LEU A 121 14.05 12.33 13.41
CA LEU A 121 15.07 12.71 12.43
C LEU A 121 14.71 14.01 11.68
N ALA A 122 13.43 14.27 11.46
CA ALA A 122 12.92 15.51 10.88
C ALA A 122 12.89 16.68 11.88
N ASN A 123 13.08 16.42 13.18
CA ASN A 123 12.83 17.37 14.28
C ASN A 123 11.41 17.95 14.23
N VAL A 124 10.42 17.07 14.10
CA VAL A 124 8.99 17.38 14.04
C VAL A 124 8.27 16.74 15.22
N ALA A 125 7.39 17.48 15.89
CA ALA A 125 6.54 16.97 16.95
C ALA A 125 5.33 16.21 16.38
N GLY A 126 4.86 15.18 17.09
CA GLY A 126 3.76 14.33 16.62
C GLY A 126 2.42 15.05 16.49
N GLU A 127 2.28 16.20 17.14
CA GLU A 127 1.14 17.12 17.07
C GLU A 127 1.10 17.97 15.80
N GLU A 128 2.23 18.11 15.10
CA GLU A 128 2.34 18.85 13.84
C GLU A 128 1.95 17.97 12.63
N VAL A 129 1.90 16.64 12.80
CA VAL A 129 1.52 15.71 11.73
C VAL A 129 0.02 15.83 11.42
N ALA A 130 -0.27 16.45 10.28
CA ALA A 130 -1.62 16.82 9.86
C ALA A 130 -2.39 15.70 9.14
N GLY A 131 -1.72 14.64 8.68
CA GLY A 131 -2.40 13.52 8.04
C GLY A 131 -1.54 12.25 7.91
N LEU A 132 -2.20 11.11 7.78
CA LEU A 132 -1.61 9.81 7.54
C LEU A 132 -2.28 9.16 6.33
N GLY A 133 -1.49 8.40 5.57
CA GLY A 133 -2.00 7.51 4.53
C GLY A 133 -1.11 6.28 4.50
N PHE A 134 -1.71 5.10 4.34
CA PHE A 134 -1.00 3.83 4.34
C PHE A 134 -0.95 3.25 2.93
N ALA A 135 0.26 3.01 2.44
CA ALA A 135 0.50 2.16 1.28
C ALA A 135 1.22 0.88 1.70
N ALA A 136 0.84 -0.28 1.16
CA ALA A 136 1.49 -1.55 1.46
C ALA A 136 1.50 -2.53 0.29
N THR A 137 2.28 -3.61 0.41
CA THR A 137 2.20 -4.74 -0.52
C THR A 137 0.80 -5.35 -0.48
N CYS A 138 0.36 -5.95 -1.58
CA CYS A 138 -0.95 -6.60 -1.69
C CYS A 138 -1.01 -7.98 -0.99
N SER A 139 -0.62 -8.01 0.28
CA SER A 139 -0.59 -9.20 1.14
C SER A 139 -1.93 -9.37 1.87
N LEU A 140 -2.38 -10.61 2.03
CA LEU A 140 -3.68 -10.95 2.62
C LEU A 140 -3.59 -11.12 4.13
N VAL A 141 -4.34 -10.33 4.90
CA VAL A 141 -4.41 -10.39 6.37
C VAL A 141 -5.70 -11.09 6.82
N ALA A 142 -5.57 -12.01 7.78
CA ALA A 142 -6.69 -12.65 8.46
C ALA A 142 -6.81 -12.18 9.92
N VAL A 143 -8.03 -11.80 10.34
CA VAL A 143 -8.34 -11.42 11.73
C VAL A 143 -9.75 -11.86 12.15
N ASP A 144 -9.96 -12.01 13.46
CA ASP A 144 -11.25 -12.24 14.10
C ASP A 144 -12.02 -10.92 14.32
N ALA A 145 -13.26 -10.98 14.80
CA ALA A 145 -14.19 -9.86 14.92
C ALA A 145 -13.79 -8.82 15.98
N ASP A 146 -12.82 -9.15 16.85
CA ASP A 146 -12.18 -8.22 17.79
C ASP A 146 -10.89 -7.59 17.21
N GLY A 147 -10.53 -7.92 15.98
CA GLY A 147 -9.29 -7.52 15.31
C GLY A 147 -8.07 -8.37 15.67
N SER A 148 -8.22 -9.46 16.44
CA SER A 148 -7.12 -10.36 16.82
C SER A 148 -6.60 -11.17 15.62
N PRO A 149 -5.27 -11.43 15.52
CA PRO A 149 -4.68 -12.27 14.48
C PRO A 149 -5.24 -13.70 14.42
N VAL A 150 -5.69 -14.14 13.24
CA VAL A 150 -6.07 -15.54 12.95
C VAL A 150 -5.00 -16.18 12.08
N THR A 151 -4.54 -17.37 12.46
CA THR A 151 -3.42 -18.02 11.73
C THR A 151 -3.80 -18.34 10.28
N VAL A 152 -2.85 -18.15 9.36
CA VAL A 152 -2.93 -18.64 7.96
C VAL A 152 -1.86 -19.72 7.70
N SER A 153 -1.23 -20.20 8.77
CA SER A 153 -0.08 -21.09 8.74
C SER A 153 -0.46 -22.49 9.21
N LEU A 154 0.04 -23.51 8.51
CA LEU A 154 -0.03 -24.92 8.93
C LEU A 154 0.70 -25.18 10.27
N SER A 155 1.50 -24.22 10.76
CA SER A 155 2.13 -24.28 12.08
C SER A 155 1.17 -23.99 13.25
N GLY A 156 -0.02 -23.43 13.00
CA GLY A 156 -0.96 -22.99 14.03
C GLY A 156 -0.52 -21.76 14.84
N ASP A 157 0.59 -21.11 14.49
CA ASP A 157 1.05 -19.88 15.16
C ASP A 157 0.14 -18.72 14.75
N THR A 158 -0.68 -18.21 15.67
CA THR A 158 -1.62 -17.11 15.41
C THR A 158 -0.92 -15.81 15.01
N ARG A 159 0.37 -15.64 15.30
CA ARG A 159 1.14 -14.49 14.84
C ARG A 159 1.37 -14.52 13.32
N ARG A 160 1.37 -15.69 12.69
CA ARG A 160 1.45 -15.86 11.23
C ARG A 160 0.06 -15.74 10.64
N ASN A 161 -0.43 -14.50 10.52
CA ASN A 161 -1.77 -14.16 10.05
C ASN A 161 -1.79 -13.42 8.71
N ILE A 162 -0.65 -13.34 8.02
CA ILE A 162 -0.52 -12.71 6.70
C ILE A 162 0.02 -13.72 5.69
N ILE A 163 -0.68 -13.90 4.57
CA ILE A 163 -0.16 -14.55 3.36
C ILE A 163 0.45 -13.45 2.49
N VAL A 164 1.77 -13.47 2.29
CA VAL A 164 2.49 -12.39 1.60
C VAL A 164 2.12 -12.33 0.11
N TRP A 165 2.21 -11.16 -0.51
CA TRP A 165 1.91 -10.96 -1.95
C TRP A 165 2.57 -12.03 -2.84
N MET A 166 3.87 -12.28 -2.67
CA MET A 166 4.68 -13.25 -3.43
C MET A 166 4.55 -14.72 -2.98
N ASP A 167 3.60 -15.06 -2.12
CA ASP A 167 3.29 -16.45 -1.77
C ASP A 167 2.59 -17.15 -2.94
N HIS A 168 3.10 -18.31 -3.35
CA HIS A 168 2.62 -19.07 -4.52
C HIS A 168 1.87 -20.36 -4.14
N ARG A 169 1.52 -20.58 -2.85
CA ARG A 169 0.80 -21.79 -2.40
C ARG A 169 -0.49 -22.07 -3.19
N ALA A 170 -1.16 -21.00 -3.65
CA ALA A 170 -2.46 -21.03 -4.31
C ALA A 170 -2.44 -21.26 -5.84
N VAL A 171 -1.33 -21.73 -6.44
CA VAL A 171 -1.25 -21.98 -7.91
C VAL A 171 -2.39 -22.87 -8.41
N LYS A 172 -2.73 -23.96 -7.72
CA LYS A 172 -3.79 -24.89 -8.14
C LYS A 172 -5.17 -24.24 -8.12
N GLN A 173 -5.41 -23.35 -7.16
CA GLN A 173 -6.66 -22.62 -7.02
C GLN A 173 -6.78 -21.53 -8.07
N ALA A 174 -5.67 -20.86 -8.41
CA ALA A 174 -5.62 -19.96 -9.56
C ALA A 174 -5.92 -20.74 -10.86
N GLU A 175 -5.28 -21.88 -11.12
CA GLU A 175 -5.59 -22.73 -12.29
C GLU A 175 -7.07 -23.17 -12.32
N LYS A 176 -7.63 -23.58 -11.17
CA LYS A 176 -9.04 -23.99 -11.04
C LYS A 176 -10.01 -22.82 -11.30
N ILE A 177 -9.71 -21.62 -10.79
CA ILE A 177 -10.52 -20.42 -11.05
C ILE A 177 -10.37 -19.97 -12.51
N ASN A 178 -9.17 -20.03 -13.09
CA ASN A 178 -8.93 -19.66 -14.48
C ASN A 178 -9.51 -20.67 -15.49
N SER A 179 -9.99 -21.83 -15.03
CA SER A 179 -10.79 -22.76 -15.85
C SER A 179 -12.28 -22.39 -15.93
N SER A 180 -12.73 -21.42 -15.13
CA SER A 180 -14.05 -20.80 -15.24
C SER A 180 -14.11 -19.82 -16.43
N SER A 181 -15.31 -19.52 -16.90
CA SER A 181 -15.55 -18.57 -17.99
C SER A 181 -16.09 -17.22 -17.49
N SER A 182 -15.84 -16.88 -16.22
CA SER A 182 -16.35 -15.66 -15.60
C SER A 182 -15.88 -14.40 -16.33
N PRO A 183 -16.79 -13.46 -16.68
CA PRO A 183 -16.43 -12.16 -17.28
C PRO A 183 -15.46 -11.35 -16.43
N VAL A 184 -15.47 -11.56 -15.11
CA VAL A 184 -14.62 -10.90 -14.13
C VAL A 184 -13.12 -11.13 -14.41
N LEU A 185 -12.74 -12.28 -14.97
CA LEU A 185 -11.34 -12.60 -15.29
C LEU A 185 -10.75 -11.68 -16.38
N GLN A 186 -11.59 -11.02 -17.19
CA GLN A 186 -11.13 -10.08 -18.22
C GLN A 186 -10.40 -8.87 -17.62
N TYR A 187 -10.79 -8.42 -16.41
CA TYR A 187 -10.12 -7.33 -15.69
C TYR A 187 -8.76 -7.72 -15.09
N CYS A 188 -8.38 -9.01 -15.19
CA CYS A 188 -7.09 -9.53 -14.78
C CYS A 188 -6.25 -9.97 -16.00
N GLY A 189 -6.54 -9.43 -17.19
CA GLY A 189 -5.86 -9.82 -18.44
C GLY A 189 -6.24 -11.22 -18.94
N GLY A 190 -7.34 -11.79 -18.45
CA GLY A 190 -7.85 -13.12 -18.78
C GLY A 190 -7.55 -14.21 -17.75
N SER A 191 -6.74 -13.93 -16.71
CA SER A 191 -6.36 -14.93 -15.70
C SER A 191 -5.98 -14.29 -14.36
N LEU A 192 -6.50 -14.82 -13.25
CA LEU A 192 -6.03 -14.49 -11.91
C LEU A 192 -4.64 -15.08 -11.65
N SER A 193 -3.77 -14.26 -11.05
CA SER A 193 -2.49 -14.71 -10.51
C SER A 193 -2.68 -15.43 -9.16
N PRO A 194 -1.87 -16.45 -8.81
CA PRO A 194 -1.84 -17.00 -7.44
C PRO A 194 -1.51 -15.94 -6.37
N GLU A 195 -0.91 -14.82 -6.76
CA GLU A 195 -0.58 -13.70 -5.87
C GLU A 195 -1.80 -12.85 -5.47
N MET A 196 -2.94 -12.99 -6.17
CA MET A 196 -4.19 -12.27 -5.88
C MET A 196 -5.01 -12.94 -4.76
N GLN A 197 -5.99 -12.22 -4.20
CA GLN A 197 -6.66 -12.65 -2.98
C GLN A 197 -7.66 -13.83 -3.15
N PRO A 198 -8.46 -13.95 -4.23
CA PRO A 198 -9.40 -15.05 -4.38
C PRO A 198 -8.73 -16.45 -4.40
N PRO A 199 -7.61 -16.68 -5.13
CA PRO A 199 -6.87 -17.95 -5.04
C PRO A 199 -6.35 -18.24 -3.63
N LYS A 200 -5.74 -17.25 -2.95
CA LYS A 200 -5.21 -17.41 -1.57
C LYS A 200 -6.29 -17.77 -0.57
N LYS A 201 -7.44 -17.11 -0.63
CA LYS A 201 -8.61 -17.41 0.20
C LYS A 201 -9.17 -18.82 -0.09
N LYS A 202 -9.18 -19.24 -1.35
CA LYS A 202 -9.62 -20.58 -1.75
C LYS A 202 -8.68 -21.70 -1.31
N GLU A 203 -7.37 -21.49 -1.34
CA GLU A 203 -6.39 -22.49 -0.87
C GLU A 203 -6.46 -22.67 0.64
N ASN A 204 -6.66 -21.59 1.40
CA ASN A 204 -6.87 -21.70 2.85
C ASN A 204 -8.16 -22.51 3.15
N LYS A 205 -9.25 -22.25 2.41
CA LYS A 205 -10.51 -23.03 2.47
C LYS A 205 -10.36 -24.51 2.15
N GLU A 206 -9.64 -24.85 1.08
CA GLU A 206 -9.44 -26.23 0.63
C GLU A 206 -8.41 -26.97 1.51
N GLY A 207 -7.41 -26.27 2.05
CA GLY A 207 -6.44 -26.78 3.01
C GLY A 207 -7.08 -27.27 4.31
N ASP A 208 -7.97 -26.47 4.91
CA ASP A 208 -8.74 -26.83 6.12
C ASP A 208 -9.66 -28.04 5.87
N MET A 209 -10.28 -28.17 4.70
CA MET A 209 -11.07 -29.37 4.34
C MET A 209 -10.19 -30.64 4.26
N SER A 210 -8.93 -30.51 3.86
CA SER A 210 -7.99 -31.65 3.92
C SER A 210 -7.72 -32.10 5.37
N PHE A 211 -7.76 -31.16 6.33
CA PHE A 211 -7.68 -31.41 7.76
C PHE A 211 -8.96 -32.07 8.29
N GLU A 212 -10.15 -31.68 7.80
CA GLU A 212 -11.41 -32.38 8.06
C GLU A 212 -11.34 -33.86 7.64
N THR A 213 -10.60 -34.23 6.60
CA THR A 213 -10.39 -35.67 6.28
C THR A 213 -9.61 -36.44 7.35
N ARG A 214 -8.69 -35.79 8.07
CA ARG A 214 -7.75 -36.40 9.03
C ARG A 214 -8.31 -36.56 10.46
N ILE A 215 -9.37 -35.84 10.80
CA ILE A 215 -10.05 -35.95 12.10
C ILE A 215 -10.97 -37.19 12.19
N THR A 216 -11.14 -37.71 13.41
CA THR A 216 -11.90 -38.93 13.68
C THR A 216 -13.41 -38.73 13.56
N ALA A 217 -14.15 -39.83 13.34
CA ALA A 217 -15.61 -39.79 13.13
C ALA A 217 -16.43 -39.11 14.26
N PRO A 218 -16.07 -39.21 15.56
CA PRO A 218 -16.75 -38.44 16.62
C PRO A 218 -16.58 -36.93 16.43
N MET A 219 -15.35 -36.48 16.17
CA MET A 219 -15.00 -35.06 15.99
C MET A 219 -15.71 -34.45 14.77
N LYS A 220 -15.86 -35.23 13.68
CA LYS A 220 -16.69 -34.85 12.52
C LYS A 220 -18.16 -34.62 12.87
N ARG A 221 -18.72 -35.42 13.79
CA ARG A 221 -20.11 -35.28 14.25
C ARG A 221 -20.28 -34.01 15.09
N ASP A 222 -19.32 -33.69 15.95
CA ASP A 222 -19.32 -32.47 16.77
C ASP A 222 -19.16 -31.20 15.90
N ILE A 223 -18.36 -31.24 14.84
CA ILE A 223 -18.24 -30.13 13.87
C ILE A 223 -19.51 -29.95 13.05
N GLN A 224 -20.17 -31.03 12.61
CA GLN A 224 -21.49 -30.94 11.96
C GLN A 224 -22.54 -30.34 12.91
N GLN A 225 -22.52 -30.72 14.18
CA GLN A 225 -23.38 -30.14 15.22
C GLN A 225 -23.13 -28.63 15.37
N TYR A 226 -21.86 -28.21 15.48
CA TYR A 226 -21.46 -26.81 15.60
C TYR A 226 -21.88 -25.97 14.37
N LYS A 227 -21.55 -26.44 13.16
CA LYS A 227 -21.95 -25.82 11.88
C LYS A 227 -23.47 -25.68 11.75
N ALA A 228 -24.25 -26.61 12.28
CA ALA A 228 -25.71 -26.51 12.31
C ALA A 228 -26.22 -25.41 13.26
N THR A 229 -25.61 -25.23 14.44
CA THR A 229 -25.95 -24.12 15.37
C THR A 229 -25.54 -22.74 14.87
N CYS A 230 -24.41 -22.60 14.16
CA CYS A 230 -23.92 -21.31 13.68
C CYS A 230 -24.73 -20.75 12.49
N LYS A 231 -25.44 -21.58 11.73
CA LYS A 231 -26.33 -21.10 10.63
C LYS A 231 -27.56 -20.33 11.13
N THR A 232 -27.86 -20.35 12.42
CA THR A 232 -28.95 -19.55 13.03
C THR A 232 -28.36 -18.40 13.84
N ASN A 233 -28.22 -17.23 13.21
CA ASN A 233 -27.62 -16.01 13.77
C ASN A 233 -28.36 -15.37 14.97
N GLU A 234 -29.39 -16.01 15.55
CA GLU A 234 -30.18 -15.48 16.67
C GLU A 234 -29.74 -15.99 18.07
N VAL A 235 -28.86 -17.00 18.17
CA VAL A 235 -28.72 -17.78 19.42
C VAL A 235 -27.52 -17.39 20.31
N ILE A 236 -26.65 -16.46 19.88
CA ILE A 236 -25.50 -16.02 20.71
C ILE A 236 -25.96 -15.36 22.03
N ASN A 237 -27.16 -14.76 22.07
CA ASN A 237 -27.69 -14.05 23.25
C ASN A 237 -28.52 -14.91 24.23
N LYS A 238 -28.53 -16.25 24.12
CA LYS A 238 -29.26 -17.17 25.05
C LYS A 238 -28.46 -18.41 25.48
N SER A 239 -27.16 -18.24 25.76
CA SER A 239 -26.30 -19.29 26.32
C SER A 239 -26.57 -19.59 27.81
N SER A 240 -27.69 -20.27 28.10
CA SER A 240 -27.94 -20.83 29.45
C SER A 240 -28.74 -22.14 29.52
N ARG A 241 -29.17 -22.74 28.39
CA ARG A 241 -30.02 -23.97 28.41
C ARG A 241 -29.68 -25.08 27.42
N VAL A 242 -28.65 -24.97 26.60
CA VAL A 242 -28.11 -26.10 25.83
C VAL A 242 -26.64 -26.25 26.18
N GLY A 243 -26.30 -27.37 26.83
CA GLY A 243 -24.96 -27.62 27.35
C GLY A 243 -23.96 -27.96 26.25
N ILE A 244 -23.44 -26.94 25.57
CA ILE A 244 -22.20 -27.06 24.79
C ILE A 244 -21.05 -27.07 25.81
N PRO A 245 -20.23 -28.13 25.90
CA PRO A 245 -19.09 -28.15 26.81
C PRO A 245 -18.08 -27.05 26.44
N GLN A 246 -17.67 -26.27 27.44
CA GLN A 246 -16.89 -25.03 27.27
C GLN A 246 -15.48 -25.22 26.66
N TRP A 247 -15.01 -26.48 26.55
CA TRP A 247 -13.78 -26.86 25.85
C TRP A 247 -13.97 -26.98 24.33
N ILE A 248 -15.15 -27.44 23.86
CA ILE A 248 -15.46 -27.59 22.42
C ILE A 248 -15.43 -26.23 21.70
N SER A 249 -15.82 -25.14 22.38
CA SER A 249 -15.89 -23.80 21.79
C SER A 249 -14.57 -23.00 21.78
N ARG A 250 -13.47 -23.54 22.32
CA ARG A 250 -12.15 -22.89 22.28
C ARG A 250 -11.13 -23.74 21.55
N ASP A 251 -11.05 -25.04 21.87
CA ASP A 251 -9.98 -25.89 21.36
C ASP A 251 -10.21 -26.33 19.89
N LEU A 252 -11.45 -26.30 19.39
CA LEU A 252 -11.75 -26.59 17.97
C LEU A 252 -11.69 -25.36 17.06
N VAL A 253 -11.85 -24.15 17.59
CA VAL A 253 -11.87 -22.92 16.77
C VAL A 253 -10.49 -22.64 16.18
N HIS A 254 -9.43 -22.95 16.94
CA HIS A 254 -8.04 -22.89 16.48
C HIS A 254 -7.67 -23.95 15.42
N LEU A 255 -8.53 -24.95 15.17
CA LEU A 255 -8.32 -25.99 14.16
C LEU A 255 -8.97 -25.67 12.79
N PHE A 256 -9.70 -24.56 12.69
CA PHE A 256 -10.36 -24.09 11.47
C PHE A 256 -10.22 -22.57 11.33
N PRO A 257 -9.02 -22.05 10.98
CA PRO A 257 -8.80 -20.63 10.73
C PRO A 257 -9.80 -20.03 9.73
N GLU A 258 -10.26 -20.80 8.73
CA GLU A 258 -11.27 -20.38 7.77
C GLU A 258 -12.65 -20.06 8.37
N LEU A 259 -13.01 -20.76 9.46
CA LEU A 259 -14.29 -20.59 10.15
C LEU A 259 -14.22 -19.56 11.29
N SER A 260 -13.02 -19.09 11.64
CA SER A 260 -12.77 -18.13 12.73
C SER A 260 -12.31 -16.75 12.28
N ALA A 261 -11.72 -16.63 11.09
CA ALA A 261 -11.43 -15.33 10.49
C ALA A 261 -12.73 -14.61 10.09
N ALA A 262 -13.18 -13.70 10.96
CA ALA A 262 -14.31 -12.81 10.70
C ALA A 262 -14.04 -11.85 9.55
N TRP A 263 -12.79 -11.41 9.36
CA TRP A 263 -12.40 -10.49 8.29
C TRP A 263 -11.13 -10.91 7.56
N TRP A 264 -11.15 -10.62 6.26
CA TRP A 264 -10.05 -10.74 5.33
C TRP A 264 -9.83 -9.37 4.66
N MET A 265 -8.59 -8.91 4.64
CA MET A 265 -8.24 -7.56 4.20
C MET A 265 -6.91 -7.56 3.46
N ASP A 266 -6.74 -6.65 2.50
CA ASP A 266 -5.40 -6.29 2.06
C ASP A 266 -4.63 -5.60 3.18
N LEU A 267 -3.32 -5.78 3.22
CA LEU A 267 -2.48 -5.27 4.31
C LEU A 267 -2.56 -3.74 4.48
N SER A 268 -2.68 -2.98 3.39
CA SER A 268 -2.83 -1.53 3.45
C SER A 268 -4.16 -1.11 4.09
N ASP A 269 -5.24 -1.84 3.83
CA ASP A 269 -6.55 -1.62 4.46
C ASP A 269 -6.52 -2.04 5.94
N TRP A 270 -5.86 -3.15 6.27
CA TRP A 270 -5.70 -3.57 7.66
C TRP A 270 -4.94 -2.53 8.48
N LEU A 271 -3.92 -1.87 7.91
CA LEU A 271 -3.20 -0.78 8.56
C LEU A 271 -4.09 0.45 8.79
N ALA A 272 -4.92 0.80 7.81
CA ALA A 272 -5.89 1.89 7.93
C ALA A 272 -6.95 1.60 9.00
N TYR A 273 -7.53 0.40 9.00
CA TYR A 273 -8.44 -0.09 10.05
C TYR A 273 -7.75 -0.11 11.42
N ARG A 274 -6.51 -0.61 11.52
CA ARG A 274 -5.77 -0.66 12.79
C ARG A 274 -5.48 0.74 13.37
N ALA A 275 -5.36 1.75 12.51
CA ALA A 275 -5.21 3.15 12.91
C ALA A 275 -6.53 3.79 13.39
N THR A 276 -7.67 3.47 12.76
CA THR A 276 -8.92 4.25 12.84
C THR A 276 -10.10 3.52 13.50
N GLY A 277 -10.11 2.20 13.48
CA GLY A 277 -11.26 1.36 13.78
C GLY A 277 -12.33 1.32 12.68
N ASP A 278 -12.11 1.99 11.54
CA ASP A 278 -13.01 2.04 10.39
C ASP A 278 -12.71 0.89 9.42
N ASP A 279 -13.71 0.08 9.09
CA ASP A 279 -13.58 -1.11 8.24
C ASP A 279 -13.84 -0.84 6.74
N THR A 280 -13.93 0.43 6.34
CA THR A 280 -14.00 0.80 4.91
C THR A 280 -12.73 0.37 4.17
N ARG A 281 -12.90 -0.32 3.03
CA ARG A 281 -11.80 -0.81 2.18
C ARG A 281 -11.42 0.21 1.12
N SER A 282 -10.18 0.17 0.62
CA SER A 282 -9.78 0.96 -0.53
C SER A 282 -10.34 0.41 -1.84
N LEU A 283 -10.81 1.30 -2.71
CA LEU A 283 -11.11 0.94 -4.10
C LEU A 283 -9.86 0.46 -4.85
N CYS A 284 -8.66 0.90 -4.45
CA CYS A 284 -7.39 0.46 -5.05
C CYS A 284 -7.12 -1.03 -4.77
N THR A 285 -7.26 -1.47 -3.52
CA THR A 285 -7.05 -2.88 -3.14
C THR A 285 -8.12 -3.77 -3.74
N THR A 286 -9.40 -3.42 -3.55
CA THR A 286 -10.54 -4.24 -3.95
C THR A 286 -10.61 -4.43 -5.46
N VAL A 287 -10.48 -3.35 -6.25
CA VAL A 287 -10.54 -3.45 -7.72
C VAL A 287 -9.32 -4.21 -8.26
N CYS A 288 -8.11 -3.90 -7.79
CA CYS A 288 -6.90 -4.43 -8.40
C CYS A 288 -6.56 -5.87 -7.95
N LYS A 289 -7.09 -6.36 -6.82
CA LYS A 289 -6.67 -7.65 -6.21
C LYS A 289 -7.82 -8.53 -5.67
N TRP A 290 -9.02 -7.98 -5.46
CA TRP A 290 -10.22 -8.72 -5.04
C TRP A 290 -11.28 -8.89 -6.11
N THR A 291 -11.01 -8.49 -7.35
CA THR A 291 -11.95 -8.55 -8.50
C THR A 291 -13.20 -7.66 -8.39
N TYR A 292 -13.17 -6.66 -7.51
CA TYR A 292 -14.27 -5.71 -7.36
C TYR A 292 -14.50 -4.88 -8.63
N LEU A 293 -15.74 -4.84 -9.11
CA LEU A 293 -16.15 -4.11 -10.30
C LEU A 293 -16.35 -2.63 -9.97
N GLY A 294 -15.24 -1.89 -9.86
CA GLY A 294 -15.25 -0.47 -9.48
C GLY A 294 -16.12 0.43 -10.36
N HIS A 295 -16.39 0.07 -11.62
CA HIS A 295 -17.32 0.81 -12.49
C HIS A 295 -18.79 0.55 -12.14
N ALA A 296 -19.17 -0.70 -11.83
CA ALA A 296 -20.53 -1.04 -11.39
C ALA A 296 -20.87 -0.36 -10.06
N HIS A 297 -19.91 -0.30 -9.14
CA HIS A 297 -20.04 0.49 -7.91
C HIS A 297 -20.35 1.97 -8.20
N MET A 298 -19.66 2.59 -9.16
CA MET A 298 -19.90 4.00 -9.53
C MET A 298 -21.23 4.24 -10.24
N GLU A 299 -21.78 3.26 -10.96
CA GLU A 299 -23.10 3.35 -11.59
C GLU A 299 -24.25 3.27 -10.57
N GLN A 300 -24.01 2.66 -9.41
CA GLN A 300 -25.03 2.42 -8.38
C GLN A 300 -25.02 3.41 -7.21
N ILE A 301 -23.94 4.19 -7.03
CA ILE A 301 -23.91 5.28 -6.02
C ILE A 301 -24.88 6.38 -6.43
N ASN A 302 -26.01 6.45 -5.73
CA ASN A 302 -27.04 7.46 -5.91
C ASN A 302 -26.64 8.76 -5.19
N GLU A 303 -26.79 9.93 -5.83
CA GLU A 303 -26.30 11.23 -5.31
C GLU A 303 -26.79 11.59 -3.89
N LYS A 304 -27.91 10.99 -3.44
CA LYS A 304 -28.56 11.26 -2.14
C LYS A 304 -28.10 10.36 -1.00
N ASP A 305 -27.56 9.18 -1.31
CA ASP A 305 -27.20 8.13 -0.34
C ASP A 305 -25.67 7.94 -0.21
N SER A 306 -24.89 8.79 -0.90
CA SER A 306 -23.43 8.82 -0.98
C SER A 306 -22.65 8.92 0.35
N ARG A 307 -23.33 9.00 1.50
CA ARG A 307 -22.69 9.07 2.83
C ARG A 307 -22.27 7.73 3.42
N ASN A 308 -22.76 6.61 2.89
CA ASN A 308 -22.48 5.28 3.47
C ASN A 308 -21.40 4.47 2.72
N MET A 309 -20.96 4.94 1.54
CA MET A 309 -19.94 4.30 0.68
C MET A 309 -20.16 2.79 0.47
N GLU A 310 -21.43 2.38 0.35
CA GLU A 310 -21.86 0.97 0.33
C GLU A 310 -21.27 0.19 -0.85
N ALA A 311 -20.76 -1.01 -0.58
CA ALA A 311 -20.08 -1.84 -1.55
C ALA A 311 -21.06 -2.42 -2.58
N CYS A 312 -21.01 -1.91 -3.81
CA CYS A 312 -21.93 -2.24 -4.91
C CYS A 312 -21.22 -2.86 -6.14
N GLY A 313 -19.93 -3.17 -6.02
CA GLY A 313 -19.10 -3.75 -7.09
C GLY A 313 -18.71 -5.22 -6.86
N TRP A 314 -19.23 -5.89 -5.83
CA TRP A 314 -19.01 -7.32 -5.66
C TRP A 314 -19.85 -8.11 -6.67
N ASP A 315 -19.25 -9.11 -7.30
CA ASP A 315 -19.91 -10.02 -8.24
C ASP A 315 -20.23 -11.34 -7.50
N ASP A 316 -21.49 -11.47 -7.06
CA ASP A 316 -21.93 -12.60 -6.24
C ASP A 316 -21.91 -13.92 -7.02
N ASP A 317 -22.30 -13.89 -8.30
CA ASP A 317 -22.25 -15.06 -9.19
C ASP A 317 -20.81 -15.60 -9.30
N PHE A 318 -19.81 -14.72 -9.43
CA PHE A 318 -18.40 -15.11 -9.43
C PHE A 318 -17.96 -15.74 -8.11
N TRP A 319 -18.33 -15.15 -6.95
CA TRP A 319 -17.97 -15.72 -5.65
C TRP A 319 -18.64 -17.08 -5.40
N GLU A 320 -19.88 -17.28 -5.83
CA GLU A 320 -20.54 -18.59 -5.81
C GLU A 320 -19.85 -19.59 -6.76
N GLU A 321 -19.59 -19.20 -8.02
CA GLU A 321 -18.94 -20.03 -9.04
C GLU A 321 -17.60 -20.59 -8.58
N ILE A 322 -16.77 -19.76 -7.93
CA ILE A 322 -15.46 -20.20 -7.42
C ILE A 322 -15.54 -20.94 -6.08
N GLY A 323 -16.73 -21.13 -5.50
CA GLY A 323 -16.94 -21.87 -4.25
C GLY A 323 -16.63 -21.06 -2.98
N LEU A 324 -16.68 -19.73 -3.06
CA LEU A 324 -16.44 -18.78 -1.98
C LEU A 324 -17.69 -17.95 -1.60
N GLY A 325 -18.90 -18.45 -1.91
CA GLY A 325 -20.16 -17.77 -1.58
C GLY A 325 -20.38 -17.46 -0.08
N ASP A 326 -19.63 -18.07 0.84
CA ASP A 326 -19.64 -17.69 2.26
C ASP A 326 -19.03 -16.31 2.53
N LEU A 327 -18.43 -15.67 1.52
CA LEU A 327 -17.98 -14.28 1.56
C LEU A 327 -19.11 -13.28 1.27
N ILE A 328 -20.21 -13.72 0.64
CA ILE A 328 -21.40 -12.90 0.34
C ILE A 328 -22.23 -12.67 1.62
N ASP A 329 -22.24 -13.68 2.52
CA ASP A 329 -22.99 -13.69 3.77
C ASP A 329 -22.83 -12.39 4.58
N GLY A 330 -23.98 -11.83 4.97
CA GLY A 330 -24.04 -10.62 5.81
C GLY A 330 -23.63 -9.34 5.10
N HIS A 331 -23.89 -9.22 3.79
CA HIS A 331 -23.51 -8.10 2.91
C HIS A 331 -21.99 -7.93 2.84
N HIS A 332 -21.30 -8.97 2.38
CA HIS A 332 -19.85 -8.97 2.15
C HIS A 332 -19.01 -8.64 3.40
N ALA A 333 -19.57 -8.90 4.59
CA ALA A 333 -19.00 -8.50 5.88
C ALA A 333 -17.53 -8.90 6.06
N LYS A 334 -17.17 -10.09 5.55
CA LYS A 334 -15.82 -10.64 5.64
C LYS A 334 -14.79 -9.88 4.81
N ILE A 335 -15.18 -9.30 3.68
CA ILE A 335 -14.26 -8.72 2.68
C ILE A 335 -14.38 -7.20 2.54
N GLY A 336 -15.54 -6.62 2.86
CA GLY A 336 -15.75 -5.17 2.93
C GLY A 336 -17.18 -4.78 2.59
N ARG A 337 -17.89 -4.19 3.56
CA ARG A 337 -19.25 -3.62 3.38
C ARG A 337 -19.24 -2.24 2.73
N SER A 338 -18.16 -1.49 2.96
CA SER A 338 -17.96 -0.14 2.45
C SER A 338 -16.64 -0.08 1.71
N VAL A 339 -16.63 0.60 0.57
CA VAL A 339 -15.45 0.79 -0.29
C VAL A 339 -15.33 2.26 -0.63
N ALA A 340 -14.16 2.85 -0.39
CA ALA A 340 -13.94 4.28 -0.61
C ALA A 340 -12.70 4.58 -1.45
N PHE A 341 -12.66 5.82 -1.94
CA PHE A 341 -11.55 6.35 -2.70
C PHE A 341 -10.27 6.45 -1.84
N PRO A 342 -9.09 6.04 -2.36
CA PRO A 342 -7.80 6.40 -1.77
C PRO A 342 -7.76 7.86 -1.27
N GLY A 343 -7.30 8.05 -0.03
CA GLY A 343 -7.29 9.37 0.62
C GLY A 343 -8.61 9.80 1.27
N HIS A 344 -9.74 9.13 1.03
CA HIS A 344 -11.01 9.42 1.74
C HIS A 344 -10.82 9.29 3.25
N PRO A 345 -11.23 10.28 4.07
CA PRO A 345 -10.96 10.30 5.51
C PRO A 345 -11.76 9.22 6.24
N LEU A 346 -11.06 8.41 7.04
CA LEU A 346 -11.63 7.27 7.76
C LEU A 346 -11.97 7.61 9.22
N GLY A 347 -13.15 7.17 9.67
CA GLY A 347 -13.65 7.30 11.02
C GLY A 347 -13.54 8.73 11.58
N SER A 348 -12.94 8.85 12.77
CA SER A 348 -12.55 10.13 13.37
C SER A 348 -11.05 10.40 13.26
N GLY A 349 -10.36 9.76 12.30
CA GLY A 349 -8.91 9.74 12.19
C GLY A 349 -8.25 8.77 13.17
N LEU A 350 -6.99 9.04 13.51
CA LEU A 350 -6.15 8.17 14.34
C LEU A 350 -6.76 7.97 15.74
N THR A 351 -7.06 6.73 16.11
CA THR A 351 -7.66 6.41 17.41
C THR A 351 -6.74 6.78 18.58
N PRO A 352 -7.29 7.07 19.78
CA PRO A 352 -6.48 7.29 20.97
C PRO A 352 -5.51 6.16 21.31
N ASP A 353 -5.75 4.92 20.87
CA ASP A 353 -4.92 3.74 21.16
C ASP A 353 -3.95 3.36 20.02
N ALA A 354 -4.03 4.07 18.88
CA ALA A 354 -2.97 4.09 17.87
C ALA A 354 -2.01 5.29 18.06
N ALA A 355 -2.44 6.30 18.81
CA ALA A 355 -1.78 7.60 18.94
C ALA A 355 -0.73 7.71 20.07
N LYS A 356 -0.95 7.15 21.27
CA LYS A 356 -0.23 7.55 22.49
C LYS A 356 1.22 7.06 22.55
N ALA A 357 2.17 7.99 22.56
CA ALA A 357 3.51 7.67 23.06
C ALA A 357 3.51 7.50 24.59
N ARG A 358 3.15 6.31 25.13
CA ARG A 358 3.42 5.99 26.53
C ARG A 358 4.90 5.66 26.76
N ILE A 359 5.68 6.70 26.96
CA ILE A 359 6.94 6.61 27.70
C ILE A 359 6.59 6.50 29.19
N LEU A 360 6.55 5.27 29.70
CA LEU A 360 6.86 4.82 31.07
C LEU A 360 6.36 3.38 31.21
N ASP A 361 7.32 2.45 31.29
CA ASP A 361 7.19 1.02 31.61
C ASP A 361 6.17 0.16 30.82
N LEU A 362 6.73 -0.45 29.76
CA LEU A 362 6.44 -1.80 29.24
C LEU A 362 5.10 -2.06 28.49
N LYS A 363 5.30 -2.26 27.16
CA LYS A 363 4.76 -3.34 26.29
C LYS A 363 3.88 -3.01 25.08
N PHE A 364 3.53 -1.76 24.80
CA PHE A 364 2.97 -1.39 23.49
C PHE A 364 3.67 -0.17 22.89
N GLN A 365 4.13 -0.29 21.64
CA GLN A 365 4.64 0.82 20.85
C GLN A 365 3.54 1.30 19.90
N GLU A 366 2.91 2.43 20.24
CA GLU A 366 1.96 3.16 19.38
C GLU A 366 2.69 4.26 18.57
N MET A 367 2.00 5.01 17.70
CA MET A 367 2.67 5.91 16.74
C MET A 367 3.32 7.15 17.35
N GLY A 368 2.82 7.66 18.48
CA GLY A 368 3.33 8.91 19.07
C GLY A 368 2.91 10.17 18.29
N LEU A 369 1.67 10.18 17.84
CA LEU A 369 1.04 11.25 17.07
C LEU A 369 -0.22 11.75 17.78
N ARG A 370 -0.85 12.81 17.27
CA ARG A 370 -2.10 13.32 17.83
C ARG A 370 -3.29 12.38 17.54
N ALA A 371 -4.07 12.07 18.57
CA ALA A 371 -5.35 11.40 18.40
C ALA A 371 -6.32 12.30 17.61
N GLY A 372 -6.98 11.73 16.61
CA GLY A 372 -7.80 12.46 15.64
C GLY A 372 -7.02 13.06 14.46
N THR A 373 -5.71 12.80 14.30
CA THR A 373 -5.01 13.10 13.04
C THR A 373 -5.71 12.35 11.89
N PRO A 374 -6.15 13.03 10.82
CA PRO A 374 -6.80 12.40 9.67
C PRO A 374 -6.02 11.21 9.11
N VAL A 375 -6.73 10.12 8.82
CA VAL A 375 -6.18 8.94 8.14
C VAL A 375 -6.96 8.74 6.85
N GLY A 376 -6.27 8.74 5.72
CA GLY A 376 -6.86 8.44 4.42
C GLY A 376 -6.99 6.95 4.15
N THR A 377 -8.02 6.58 3.39
CA THR A 377 -8.21 5.25 2.83
C THR A 377 -6.99 4.81 2.01
N SER A 378 -6.67 3.51 2.07
CA SER A 378 -5.34 2.98 1.75
C SER A 378 -4.98 2.94 0.24
N LEU A 379 -3.73 2.62 -0.07
CA LEU A 379 -3.24 2.31 -1.42
C LEU A 379 -2.39 1.03 -1.44
N ILE A 380 -2.29 0.39 -2.60
CA ILE A 380 -1.19 -0.56 -2.87
C ILE A 380 0.11 0.25 -3.05
N ASP A 381 1.24 -0.27 -2.57
CA ASP A 381 2.56 0.36 -2.64
C ASP A 381 2.95 0.85 -4.03
N ALA A 382 2.78 0.01 -5.05
CA ALA A 382 3.00 0.38 -6.45
C ALA A 382 2.08 1.54 -6.89
N HIS A 383 0.83 1.55 -6.44
CA HIS A 383 -0.15 2.58 -6.85
C HIS A 383 0.13 3.91 -6.15
N ALA A 384 0.61 3.90 -4.91
CA ALA A 384 1.10 5.09 -4.22
C ALA A 384 2.37 5.66 -4.89
N GLY A 385 3.29 4.81 -5.34
CA GLY A 385 4.40 5.23 -6.21
C GLY A 385 3.92 5.84 -7.52
N GLY A 386 2.88 5.25 -8.12
CA GLY A 386 2.16 5.74 -9.30
C GLY A 386 1.63 7.17 -9.13
N VAL A 387 0.79 7.37 -8.12
CA VAL A 387 0.27 8.69 -7.70
C VAL A 387 1.40 9.70 -7.51
N GLY A 388 2.46 9.31 -6.79
CA GLY A 388 3.56 10.20 -6.44
C GLY A 388 4.37 10.75 -7.61
N VAL A 389 4.24 10.19 -8.82
CA VAL A 389 4.98 10.67 -10.00
C VAL A 389 4.11 10.98 -11.23
N MET A 390 2.92 10.38 -11.39
CA MET A 390 2.16 10.44 -12.65
C MET A 390 1.84 11.86 -13.15
N GLU A 391 1.67 12.83 -12.25
CA GLU A 391 1.43 14.24 -12.61
C GLU A 391 2.69 15.12 -12.61
N SER A 392 3.86 14.62 -12.20
CA SER A 392 5.04 15.44 -11.80
C SER A 392 5.81 16.16 -12.94
N VAL A 393 5.28 16.23 -14.16
CA VAL A 393 5.88 17.02 -15.26
C VAL A 393 5.49 18.49 -15.14
N ALA A 394 6.48 19.39 -15.17
CA ALA A 394 6.23 20.83 -15.23
C ALA A 394 5.48 21.21 -16.52
N VAL A 395 4.43 22.03 -16.38
CA VAL A 395 3.70 22.63 -17.51
C VAL A 395 4.68 23.42 -18.39
N PRO A 396 4.75 23.17 -19.71
CA PRO A 396 5.50 24.04 -20.61
C PRO A 396 4.86 25.43 -20.66
N ASP A 397 5.67 26.48 -20.54
CA ASP A 397 5.23 27.86 -20.81
C ASP A 397 4.86 28.05 -22.29
N SER A 398 3.67 27.61 -22.71
CA SER A 398 2.95 28.11 -23.91
C SER A 398 1.53 27.52 -24.07
N GLU A 399 0.55 28.42 -23.98
CA GLU A 399 -0.77 28.42 -24.62
C GLU A 399 -1.25 27.15 -25.39
N SER A 400 -1.75 26.11 -24.69
CA SER A 400 -2.73 25.16 -25.28
C SER A 400 -3.48 24.29 -24.25
N LYS A 401 -4.53 24.85 -23.62
CA LYS A 401 -5.35 24.19 -22.57
C LYS A 401 -6.10 22.91 -23.00
N GLU A 402 -6.17 22.61 -24.30
CA GLU A 402 -6.76 21.35 -24.77
C GLU A 402 -5.74 20.20 -24.88
N TYR A 403 -4.45 20.49 -24.98
CA TYR A 403 -3.40 19.49 -25.19
C TYR A 403 -3.00 18.76 -23.89
N GLU A 404 -3.12 19.44 -22.74
CA GLU A 404 -2.80 18.90 -21.40
C GLU A 404 -3.62 17.65 -21.06
N LYS A 405 -4.88 17.59 -21.50
CA LYS A 405 -5.85 16.59 -21.06
C LYS A 405 -5.62 15.19 -21.66
N GLY A 406 -4.87 15.07 -22.74
CA GLY A 406 -4.44 13.78 -23.31
C GLY A 406 -3.03 13.36 -22.87
N ALA A 407 -2.20 14.31 -22.40
CA ALA A 407 -0.78 14.09 -22.14
C ALA A 407 -0.50 12.97 -21.12
N ILE A 408 -1.39 12.77 -20.15
CA ILE A 408 -1.27 11.72 -19.13
C ILE A 408 -1.41 10.30 -19.70
N CYS A 409 -2.20 10.10 -20.77
CA CYS A 409 -2.36 8.81 -21.46
C CYS A 409 -1.11 8.38 -22.25
N HIS A 410 -0.17 9.31 -22.49
CA HIS A 410 1.10 9.04 -23.15
C HIS A 410 2.23 8.69 -22.18
N ARG A 411 1.99 8.82 -20.87
CA ARG A 411 2.96 8.54 -19.80
C ARG A 411 2.91 7.07 -19.41
N LEU A 412 4.09 6.50 -19.21
CA LEU A 412 4.28 5.23 -18.53
C LEU A 412 4.97 5.52 -17.20
N VAL A 413 4.38 5.06 -16.10
CA VAL A 413 5.03 5.10 -14.80
C VAL A 413 5.63 3.73 -14.49
N LEU A 414 6.92 3.74 -14.16
CA LEU A 414 7.66 2.55 -13.75
C LEU A 414 7.91 2.63 -12.25
N VAL A 415 7.25 1.76 -11.49
CA VAL A 415 7.48 1.65 -10.05
C VAL A 415 8.41 0.46 -9.80
N CYS A 416 9.70 0.77 -9.71
CA CYS A 416 10.80 -0.18 -9.73
C CYS A 416 11.19 -0.65 -8.32
N GLY A 417 11.31 -1.97 -8.14
CA GLY A 417 11.74 -2.55 -6.88
C GLY A 417 12.26 -3.98 -7.00
N THR A 418 11.82 -4.86 -6.09
CA THR A 418 12.10 -6.31 -6.18
C THR A 418 11.49 -6.89 -7.46
N SER A 419 10.25 -6.50 -7.74
CA SER A 419 9.53 -6.55 -9.01
C SER A 419 9.39 -5.12 -9.57
N THR A 420 8.90 -4.98 -10.81
CA THR A 420 8.54 -3.66 -11.37
C THR A 420 7.08 -3.68 -11.83
N CYS A 421 6.33 -2.62 -11.51
CA CYS A 421 4.98 -2.39 -12.05
C CYS A 421 5.02 -1.33 -13.15
N HIS A 422 4.25 -1.58 -14.22
CA HIS A 422 4.16 -0.78 -15.44
C HIS A 422 2.75 -0.19 -15.51
N MET A 423 2.60 1.07 -15.10
CA MET A 423 1.30 1.71 -14.92
C MET A 423 1.03 2.73 -16.03
N ALA A 424 -0.06 2.52 -16.76
CA ALA A 424 -0.53 3.39 -17.83
C ALA A 424 -2.04 3.68 -17.66
N VAL A 425 -2.50 4.83 -18.14
CA VAL A 425 -3.92 5.23 -18.01
C VAL A 425 -4.54 5.54 -19.37
N SER A 426 -5.81 5.17 -19.55
CA SER A 426 -6.60 5.49 -20.74
C SER A 426 -7.99 5.99 -20.36
N ARG A 427 -8.63 6.80 -21.22
CA ARG A 427 -10.05 7.16 -21.05
C ARG A 427 -10.99 6.06 -21.53
N SER A 428 -10.52 5.23 -22.46
CA SER A 428 -11.25 4.06 -22.93
C SER A 428 -10.93 2.85 -22.07
N LYS A 429 -11.91 1.96 -21.96
CA LYS A 429 -11.77 0.66 -21.31
C LYS A 429 -10.97 -0.27 -22.24
N LEU A 430 -9.69 -0.48 -21.94
CA LEU A 430 -8.78 -1.31 -22.73
C LEU A 430 -8.55 -2.66 -22.04
N PHE A 431 -9.09 -3.73 -22.61
CA PHE A 431 -8.78 -5.10 -22.18
C PHE A 431 -7.56 -5.61 -22.96
N ILE A 432 -6.51 -6.01 -22.24
CA ILE A 432 -5.21 -6.35 -22.80
C ILE A 432 -4.79 -7.74 -22.27
N PRO A 433 -4.67 -8.77 -23.13
CA PRO A 433 -4.30 -10.12 -22.69
C PRO A 433 -2.98 -10.11 -21.91
N GLY A 434 -2.95 -10.79 -20.76
CA GLY A 434 -1.78 -10.91 -19.90
C GLY A 434 -1.32 -9.62 -19.20
N VAL A 435 -2.16 -8.57 -19.18
CA VAL A 435 -1.91 -7.31 -18.46
C VAL A 435 -3.14 -7.02 -17.58
N TRP A 436 -2.93 -6.64 -16.33
CA TRP A 436 -4.05 -6.41 -15.40
C TRP A 436 -4.73 -5.07 -15.67
N GLY A 437 -6.01 -4.99 -15.30
CA GLY A 437 -6.91 -3.92 -15.71
C GLY A 437 -7.82 -4.36 -16.87
N PRO A 438 -8.68 -3.45 -17.38
CA PRO A 438 -8.73 -2.03 -17.06
C PRO A 438 -9.45 -1.78 -15.72
N PHE A 439 -8.76 -1.16 -14.76
CA PHE A 439 -9.32 -0.83 -13.44
C PHE A 439 -9.89 0.59 -13.44
N TRP A 440 -11.18 0.75 -13.12
CA TRP A 440 -11.85 2.06 -13.22
C TRP A 440 -11.46 3.02 -12.10
N SER A 441 -11.23 4.27 -12.47
CA SER A 441 -10.83 5.35 -11.58
C SER A 441 -11.91 6.41 -11.37
N GLY A 442 -13.18 6.02 -11.21
CA GLY A 442 -14.23 6.93 -10.74
C GLY A 442 -14.63 8.05 -11.72
N SER A 443 -15.63 8.85 -11.34
CA SER A 443 -16.22 9.89 -12.19
C SER A 443 -16.45 11.19 -11.41
N LYS A 444 -16.22 12.33 -12.08
CA LYS A 444 -16.35 13.69 -11.54
C LYS A 444 -17.74 14.05 -11.02
N SER A 445 -18.78 13.32 -11.42
CA SER A 445 -20.16 13.77 -11.29
C SER A 445 -20.76 13.69 -9.88
N LEU A 446 -20.12 12.98 -8.94
CA LEU A 446 -20.70 12.69 -7.62
C LEU A 446 -20.49 13.78 -6.55
N PHE A 447 -19.70 14.82 -6.83
CA PHE A 447 -19.42 15.92 -5.90
C PHE A 447 -19.76 17.29 -6.48
N ASN A 448 -21.05 17.51 -6.78
CA ASN A 448 -21.57 18.85 -7.08
C ASN A 448 -21.84 19.65 -5.78
N VAL A 449 -20.82 19.76 -4.91
CA VAL A 449 -20.87 20.46 -3.63
C VAL A 449 -20.18 21.84 -3.79
N PRO A 450 -20.91 22.97 -3.83
CA PRO A 450 -20.33 24.24 -4.30
C PRO A 450 -19.19 24.81 -3.47
N ASP A 451 -19.08 24.44 -2.18
CA ASP A 451 -18.19 25.09 -1.21
C ASP A 451 -17.08 24.18 -0.64
N LEU A 452 -16.85 22.98 -1.22
CA LEU A 452 -15.74 22.09 -0.84
C LEU A 452 -14.72 21.83 -1.98
N LEU A 453 -14.75 22.63 -3.04
CA LEU A 453 -13.76 22.61 -4.10
C LEU A 453 -12.40 23.13 -3.59
N LEU A 454 -11.48 22.20 -3.26
CA LEU A 454 -10.00 22.26 -3.41
C LEU A 454 -9.21 21.40 -2.39
N LEU A 455 -9.85 20.72 -1.42
CA LEU A 455 -9.14 20.00 -0.35
C LEU A 455 -9.28 18.47 -0.35
N SER A 456 -10.14 17.88 -1.18
CA SER A 456 -10.11 16.44 -1.46
C SER A 456 -9.36 16.16 -2.76
N GLY A 457 -8.12 15.71 -2.63
CA GLY A 457 -7.42 15.03 -3.71
C GLY A 457 -8.02 13.65 -3.88
N ASP A 458 -9.20 13.57 -4.50
CA ASP A 458 -9.98 12.33 -4.67
C ASP A 458 -9.31 11.40 -5.69
N LEU A 459 -8.17 10.82 -5.32
CA LEU A 459 -7.43 9.84 -6.10
C LEU A 459 -8.23 8.53 -6.16
N VAL A 460 -8.37 7.97 -7.35
CA VAL A 460 -9.19 6.77 -7.54
C VAL A 460 -8.38 5.73 -8.30
N SER A 461 -8.19 4.53 -7.72
CA SER A 461 -7.26 3.48 -8.19
C SER A 461 -5.80 3.97 -8.30
N MET A 462 -5.55 4.93 -9.19
CA MET A 462 -4.39 5.80 -9.23
C MET A 462 -4.73 7.24 -9.70
N VAL A 463 -5.47 7.42 -10.82
CA VAL A 463 -5.77 8.76 -11.41
C VAL A 463 -7.25 8.89 -11.77
N PRO A 464 -7.98 9.92 -11.31
CA PRO A 464 -9.44 10.04 -11.47
C PRO A 464 -9.90 10.24 -12.93
N GLU A 465 -11.08 9.74 -13.28
CA GLU A 465 -11.68 9.77 -14.64
C GLU A 465 -11.00 8.87 -15.70
N TYR A 466 -10.04 8.02 -15.32
CA TYR A 466 -9.33 7.10 -16.22
C TYR A 466 -9.57 5.62 -15.91
N TRP A 467 -9.13 4.76 -16.81
CA TRP A 467 -8.92 3.32 -16.60
C TRP A 467 -7.42 3.07 -16.43
N LEU A 468 -7.02 2.48 -15.30
CA LEU A 468 -5.65 2.03 -15.05
C LEU A 468 -5.40 0.67 -15.73
N THR A 469 -4.24 0.56 -16.37
CA THR A 469 -3.61 -0.69 -16.83
C THR A 469 -2.36 -0.95 -16.00
N GLU A 470 -2.23 -2.16 -15.45
CA GLU A 470 -1.16 -2.56 -14.50
C GLU A 470 -0.38 -3.77 -15.04
N GLY A 471 0.58 -3.52 -15.93
CA GLY A 471 1.58 -4.53 -16.32
C GLY A 471 2.59 -4.76 -15.20
N GLY A 472 3.38 -5.83 -15.28
CA GLY A 472 4.50 -6.00 -14.36
C GLY A 472 5.49 -7.11 -14.72
N GLN A 473 6.67 -7.00 -14.14
CA GLN A 473 7.75 -7.99 -14.19
C GLN A 473 8.00 -8.52 -12.77
N SER A 474 7.77 -9.82 -12.56
CA SER A 474 7.76 -10.46 -11.23
C SER A 474 9.10 -10.40 -10.50
N ALA A 475 10.22 -10.33 -11.22
CA ALA A 475 11.56 -10.14 -10.67
C ALA A 475 12.36 -9.17 -11.54
N THR A 476 12.80 -8.05 -10.95
CA THR A 476 13.67 -7.06 -11.59
C THR A 476 14.88 -6.78 -10.70
N GLY A 477 14.72 -6.01 -9.63
CA GLY A 477 15.78 -5.86 -8.62
C GLY A 477 16.15 -7.19 -7.97
N ALA A 478 15.16 -8.04 -7.67
CA ALA A 478 15.41 -9.37 -7.12
C ALA A 478 16.16 -10.30 -8.08
N LEU A 479 16.04 -10.10 -9.40
CA LEU A 479 16.80 -10.83 -10.40
C LEU A 479 18.26 -10.34 -10.48
N LEU A 480 18.48 -9.04 -10.38
CA LEU A 480 19.83 -8.46 -10.30
C LEU A 480 20.56 -8.93 -9.03
N ASP A 481 19.88 -8.87 -7.88
CA ASP A 481 20.37 -9.38 -6.60
C ASP A 481 20.73 -10.88 -6.73
N TYR A 482 19.82 -11.71 -7.25
CA TYR A 482 20.04 -13.15 -7.46
C TYR A 482 21.27 -13.45 -8.33
N ILE A 483 21.43 -12.77 -9.46
CA ILE A 483 22.56 -12.94 -10.38
C ILE A 483 23.89 -12.53 -9.71
N ILE A 484 23.89 -11.44 -8.93
CA ILE A 484 25.07 -10.97 -8.23
C ILE A 484 25.44 -11.90 -7.08
N GLU A 485 24.48 -12.33 -6.26
CA GLU A 485 24.72 -13.15 -5.06
C GLU A 485 25.16 -14.58 -5.39
N ASN A 486 24.62 -15.19 -6.45
CA ASN A 486 24.91 -16.59 -6.81
C ASN A 486 26.21 -16.75 -7.62
N HIS A 487 26.87 -15.67 -8.02
CA HIS A 487 28.14 -15.76 -8.73
C HIS A 487 29.35 -15.89 -7.79
N VAL A 488 30.31 -16.75 -8.12
CA VAL A 488 31.46 -17.05 -7.25
C VAL A 488 32.35 -15.84 -6.93
N ALA A 489 32.36 -14.81 -7.79
CA ALA A 489 33.09 -13.57 -7.51
C ALA A 489 32.41 -12.65 -6.47
N SER A 490 31.15 -12.92 -6.09
CA SER A 490 30.34 -12.03 -5.24
C SER A 490 30.98 -11.65 -3.90
N PRO A 491 31.51 -12.57 -3.09
CA PRO A 491 32.09 -12.21 -1.79
C PRO A 491 33.33 -11.31 -1.94
N ARG A 492 34.11 -11.50 -3.00
CA ARG A 492 35.28 -10.69 -3.32
C ARG A 492 34.86 -9.30 -3.81
N LEU A 493 33.87 -9.23 -4.68
CA LEU A 493 33.31 -7.98 -5.19
C LEU A 493 32.69 -7.13 -4.05
N ALA A 494 31.92 -7.75 -3.16
CA ALA A 494 31.34 -7.10 -1.98
C ALA A 494 32.42 -6.51 -1.05
N ASN A 495 33.47 -7.27 -0.75
CA ASN A 495 34.62 -6.78 0.04
C ASN A 495 35.33 -5.60 -0.64
N ARG A 496 35.50 -5.64 -1.98
CA ARG A 496 36.08 -4.53 -2.75
C ARG A 496 35.19 -3.28 -2.72
N ALA A 497 33.87 -3.43 -2.87
CA ALA A 497 32.92 -2.32 -2.82
C ALA A 497 32.91 -1.66 -1.43
N ALA A 498 32.86 -2.47 -0.36
CA ALA A 498 32.95 -2.01 1.02
C ALA A 498 34.27 -1.27 1.31
N SER A 499 35.42 -1.78 0.84
CA SER A 499 36.73 -1.11 1.01
C SER A 499 36.84 0.25 0.32
N GLN A 500 35.99 0.51 -0.68
CA GLN A 500 35.91 1.77 -1.43
C GLN A 500 34.76 2.66 -0.95
N ASN A 501 33.93 2.18 -0.01
CA ASN A 501 32.70 2.83 0.46
C ASN A 501 31.71 3.16 -0.69
N ILE A 502 31.56 2.23 -1.63
CA ILE A 502 30.64 2.33 -2.79
C ILE A 502 29.67 1.15 -2.85
N SER A 503 28.61 1.25 -3.67
CA SER A 503 27.70 0.13 -3.89
C SER A 503 28.37 -0.98 -4.74
N VAL A 504 27.87 -2.22 -4.63
CA VAL A 504 28.31 -3.32 -5.50
C VAL A 504 27.98 -3.01 -6.96
N PHE A 505 26.84 -2.39 -7.22
CA PHE A 505 26.39 -1.95 -8.54
C PHE A 505 27.30 -0.86 -9.12
N GLU A 506 27.73 0.12 -8.34
CA GLU A 506 28.68 1.16 -8.75
C GLU A 506 30.04 0.56 -9.11
N LEU A 507 30.49 -0.46 -8.37
CA LEU A 507 31.71 -1.20 -8.70
C LEU A 507 31.56 -2.01 -10.01
N LEU A 508 30.40 -2.65 -10.24
CA LEU A 508 30.10 -3.35 -11.50
C LEU A 508 30.07 -2.37 -12.68
N ASN A 509 29.43 -1.21 -12.52
CA ASN A 509 29.38 -0.14 -13.52
C ASN A 509 30.80 0.33 -13.90
N LYS A 510 31.68 0.58 -12.90
CA LYS A 510 33.10 0.94 -13.14
C LYS A 510 33.88 -0.17 -13.86
N ILE A 511 33.59 -1.45 -13.57
CA ILE A 511 34.20 -2.58 -14.29
C ILE A 511 33.75 -2.59 -15.75
N LEU A 512 32.46 -2.38 -16.04
CA LEU A 512 31.93 -2.29 -17.40
C LEU A 512 32.53 -1.12 -18.19
N GLU A 513 32.63 0.06 -17.58
CA GLU A 513 33.25 1.23 -18.21
C GLU A 513 34.72 0.97 -18.58
N SER A 514 35.49 0.35 -17.66
CA SER A 514 36.87 -0.08 -17.94
C SER A 514 36.94 -1.11 -19.07
N MET A 515 36.01 -2.07 -19.11
CA MET A 515 35.97 -3.09 -20.18
C MET A 515 35.62 -2.49 -21.54
N MET A 516 34.70 -1.51 -21.59
CA MET A 516 34.35 -0.78 -22.82
C MET A 516 35.58 -0.07 -23.40
N GLN A 517 36.40 0.56 -22.54
CA GLN A 517 37.64 1.22 -22.92
C GLN A 517 38.73 0.22 -23.36
N ASP A 518 38.97 -0.83 -22.55
CA ASP A 518 39.95 -1.90 -22.84
C ASP A 518 39.70 -2.55 -24.22
N LEU A 519 38.44 -2.88 -24.50
CA LEU A 519 38.01 -3.58 -25.72
C LEU A 519 37.72 -2.62 -26.90
N LYS A 520 37.75 -1.31 -26.68
CA LYS A 520 37.36 -0.27 -27.65
C LYS A 520 35.94 -0.48 -28.21
N SER A 521 35.04 -0.95 -27.36
CA SER A 521 33.63 -1.15 -27.71
C SER A 521 32.95 0.21 -27.97
N PRO A 522 32.09 0.34 -29.01
CA PRO A 522 31.53 1.62 -29.41
C PRO A 522 30.57 2.23 -28.37
N PHE A 523 29.93 1.40 -27.55
CA PHE A 523 29.03 1.81 -26.46
C PHE A 523 28.86 0.66 -25.46
N LEU A 524 28.46 0.99 -24.23
CA LEU A 524 28.43 0.05 -23.09
C LEU A 524 27.61 -1.22 -23.39
N ALA A 525 26.44 -1.06 -23.99
CA ALA A 525 25.52 -2.15 -24.31
C ALA A 525 26.03 -3.14 -25.37
N ALA A 526 27.08 -2.82 -26.13
CA ALA A 526 27.71 -3.76 -27.07
C ALA A 526 28.66 -4.76 -26.38
N LEU A 527 28.96 -4.58 -25.08
CA LEU A 527 29.78 -5.54 -24.32
C LEU A 527 29.13 -6.93 -24.16
N THR A 528 27.82 -7.03 -24.39
CA THR A 528 27.00 -8.24 -24.23
C THR A 528 26.48 -8.78 -25.56
N GLU A 529 27.16 -8.48 -26.68
CA GLU A 529 26.80 -8.97 -28.02
C GLU A 529 26.60 -10.50 -28.07
N ASP A 530 27.43 -11.27 -27.35
CA ASP A 530 27.35 -12.73 -27.28
C ASP A 530 26.61 -13.28 -26.03
N ILE A 531 26.14 -12.43 -25.12
CA ILE A 531 25.55 -12.85 -23.82
C ILE A 531 24.13 -12.33 -23.68
N HIS A 532 23.17 -13.24 -23.53
CA HIS A 532 21.75 -12.90 -23.48
C HIS A 532 21.06 -13.57 -22.30
N VAL A 533 20.10 -12.87 -21.70
CA VAL A 533 19.28 -13.37 -20.59
C VAL A 533 17.80 -13.28 -20.98
N LEU A 534 17.03 -14.31 -20.66
CA LEU A 534 15.57 -14.27 -20.59
C LEU A 534 15.20 -14.08 -19.10
N PRO A 535 14.46 -13.03 -18.70
CA PRO A 535 14.35 -12.61 -17.31
C PRO A 535 13.32 -13.39 -16.48
N ASP A 536 12.61 -14.36 -17.07
CA ASP A 536 11.46 -15.07 -16.47
C ASP A 536 11.85 -16.11 -15.39
N PHE A 537 12.86 -15.80 -14.56
CA PHE A 537 13.32 -16.64 -13.44
C PHE A 537 12.23 -16.92 -12.41
N HIS A 538 11.21 -16.04 -12.33
CA HIS A 538 10.04 -16.19 -11.45
C HIS A 538 8.72 -16.16 -12.26
N GLY A 539 8.74 -16.78 -13.45
CA GLY A 539 7.63 -16.73 -14.40
C GLY A 539 7.53 -15.38 -15.12
N ASN A 540 6.62 -15.28 -16.09
CA ASN A 540 6.30 -14.05 -16.79
C ASN A 540 4.90 -13.56 -16.40
N ARG A 541 4.81 -12.46 -15.64
CA ARG A 541 3.52 -11.83 -15.30
C ARG A 541 2.89 -11.14 -16.53
N SER A 542 3.67 -10.34 -17.27
CA SER A 542 3.19 -9.62 -18.44
C SER A 542 4.26 -9.55 -19.54
N PRO A 543 3.87 -9.59 -20.84
CA PRO A 543 2.50 -9.79 -21.34
C PRO A 543 2.10 -11.27 -21.55
N ILE A 544 2.98 -12.24 -21.27
CA ILE A 544 2.71 -13.66 -21.56
C ILE A 544 1.74 -14.30 -20.54
N ALA A 545 1.77 -13.83 -19.29
CA ALA A 545 0.99 -14.38 -18.16
C ALA A 545 1.19 -15.90 -17.95
N ASP A 546 2.44 -16.36 -18.07
CA ASP A 546 2.84 -17.73 -17.75
C ASP A 546 3.69 -17.77 -16.46
N PRO A 547 3.13 -18.16 -15.30
CA PRO A 547 3.89 -18.33 -14.06
C PRO A 547 4.85 -19.53 -14.11
N LYS A 548 4.73 -20.43 -15.10
CA LYS A 548 5.61 -21.60 -15.26
C LYS A 548 6.84 -21.31 -16.11
N ALA A 549 6.89 -20.16 -16.79
CA ALA A 549 8.06 -19.70 -17.54
C ALA A 549 9.34 -19.72 -16.67
N LYS A 550 10.49 -19.85 -17.34
CA LYS A 550 11.80 -20.01 -16.73
C LYS A 550 12.84 -19.14 -17.42
N GLY A 551 13.71 -18.55 -16.63
CA GLY A 551 14.85 -17.79 -17.12
C GLY A 551 15.86 -18.66 -17.86
N VAL A 552 16.57 -18.04 -18.80
CA VAL A 552 17.61 -18.66 -19.62
C VAL A 552 18.80 -17.71 -19.64
N VAL A 553 20.02 -18.25 -19.57
CA VAL A 553 21.27 -17.51 -19.79
C VAL A 553 22.01 -18.18 -20.94
N CYS A 554 22.30 -17.41 -21.98
CA CYS A 554 23.07 -17.83 -23.16
C CYS A 554 24.39 -17.06 -23.22
N GLY A 555 25.42 -17.63 -23.85
CA GLY A 555 26.75 -17.01 -23.97
C GLY A 555 27.72 -17.32 -22.82
N LEU A 556 27.41 -18.30 -21.98
CA LEU A 556 28.29 -18.67 -20.86
C LEU A 556 29.64 -19.25 -21.34
N THR A 557 30.72 -18.77 -20.73
CA THR A 557 32.08 -19.30 -20.88
C THR A 557 32.56 -19.92 -19.57
N LEU A 558 33.80 -20.41 -19.53
CA LEU A 558 34.45 -20.88 -18.30
C LEU A 558 35.07 -19.73 -17.47
N ASP A 559 34.90 -18.47 -17.85
CA ASP A 559 35.35 -17.35 -17.02
C ASP A 559 34.43 -17.17 -15.80
N THR A 560 35.04 -17.08 -14.62
CA THR A 560 34.35 -16.85 -13.34
C THR A 560 34.85 -15.57 -12.66
N SER A 561 35.43 -14.64 -13.43
CA SER A 561 36.00 -13.38 -12.95
C SER A 561 34.93 -12.34 -12.57
N GLU A 562 35.37 -11.26 -11.91
CA GLU A 562 34.53 -10.07 -11.71
C GLU A 562 34.13 -9.40 -13.05
N LYS A 563 34.91 -9.60 -14.13
CA LYS A 563 34.58 -9.10 -15.48
C LYS A 563 33.40 -9.88 -16.08
N GLN A 564 33.39 -11.22 -15.96
CA GLN A 564 32.25 -12.03 -16.39
C GLN A 564 30.98 -11.68 -15.59
N LEU A 565 31.10 -11.48 -14.28
CA LEU A 565 29.96 -11.06 -13.45
C LEU A 565 29.37 -9.72 -13.90
N ALA A 566 30.24 -8.76 -14.25
CA ALA A 566 29.82 -7.47 -14.78
C ALA A 566 29.06 -7.61 -16.10
N LEU A 567 29.51 -8.48 -17.02
CA LEU A 567 28.79 -8.78 -18.26
C LEU A 567 27.44 -9.46 -18.02
N LEU A 568 27.38 -10.45 -17.12
CA LEU A 568 26.14 -11.15 -16.78
C LEU A 568 25.12 -10.21 -16.11
N TYR A 569 25.59 -9.32 -15.24
CA TYR A 569 24.80 -8.22 -14.70
C TYR A 569 24.26 -7.32 -15.83
N LEU A 570 25.10 -6.86 -16.76
CA LEU A 570 24.68 -6.02 -17.89
C LEU A 570 23.66 -6.72 -18.83
N ALA A 571 23.83 -8.02 -19.10
CA ALA A 571 22.89 -8.79 -19.90
C ALA A 571 21.54 -8.97 -19.18
N THR A 572 21.57 -9.17 -17.85
CA THR A 572 20.37 -9.23 -17.01
C THR A 572 19.63 -7.89 -17.01
N VAL A 573 20.36 -6.81 -16.81
CA VAL A 573 19.93 -5.41 -16.96
C VAL A 573 19.19 -5.17 -18.29
N GLN A 574 19.78 -5.58 -19.41
CA GLN A 574 19.18 -5.46 -20.74
C GLN A 574 17.93 -6.33 -20.88
N SER A 575 17.94 -7.56 -20.35
CA SER A 575 16.77 -8.44 -20.41
C SER A 575 15.53 -7.89 -19.70
N ILE A 576 15.73 -7.23 -18.55
CA ILE A 576 14.66 -6.53 -17.83
C ILE A 576 14.10 -5.39 -18.70
N ALA A 577 14.98 -4.64 -19.37
CA ALA A 577 14.60 -3.56 -20.29
C ALA A 577 13.82 -4.08 -21.51
N TYR A 578 14.24 -5.19 -22.11
CA TYR A 578 13.52 -5.82 -23.22
C TYR A 578 12.15 -6.35 -22.79
N GLY A 579 12.03 -6.88 -21.56
CA GLY A 579 10.73 -7.22 -20.97
C GLY A 579 9.84 -5.99 -20.77
N THR A 580 10.39 -4.87 -20.30
CA THR A 580 9.66 -3.58 -20.22
C THR A 580 9.19 -3.12 -21.61
N ARG A 581 10.06 -3.16 -22.61
CA ARG A 581 9.71 -2.83 -24.01
C ARG A 581 8.59 -3.73 -24.53
N HIS A 582 8.65 -5.03 -24.28
CA HIS A 582 7.63 -5.98 -24.70
C HIS A 582 6.25 -5.67 -24.08
N ILE A 583 6.20 -5.30 -22.80
CA ILE A 583 4.96 -4.84 -22.13
C ILE A 583 4.43 -3.56 -22.81
N VAL A 584 5.29 -2.59 -23.09
CA VAL A 584 4.90 -1.30 -23.71
C VAL A 584 4.41 -1.48 -25.15
N ASP A 585 5.16 -2.21 -25.98
CA ASP A 585 4.81 -2.49 -27.37
C ASP A 585 3.47 -3.27 -27.43
N HIS A 586 3.25 -4.22 -26.51
CA HIS A 586 1.98 -4.96 -26.38
C HIS A 586 0.82 -4.06 -25.93
N CYS A 587 1.01 -3.21 -24.92
CA CYS A 587 0.00 -2.26 -24.47
C CYS A 587 -0.39 -1.27 -25.58
N ASN A 588 0.60 -0.74 -26.32
CA ASN A 588 0.37 0.18 -27.43
C ASN A 588 -0.36 -0.50 -28.60
N ALA A 589 -0.05 -1.78 -28.90
CA ALA A 589 -0.78 -2.57 -29.89
C ALA A 589 -2.27 -2.76 -29.53
N HIS A 590 -2.62 -2.65 -28.24
CA HIS A 590 -4.00 -2.75 -27.74
C HIS A 590 -4.65 -1.40 -27.39
N GLY A 591 -4.10 -0.29 -27.91
CA GLY A 591 -4.78 1.02 -27.91
C GLY A 591 -4.24 2.04 -26.90
N HIS A 592 -3.23 1.71 -26.11
CA HIS A 592 -2.43 2.75 -25.43
C HIS A 592 -1.58 3.53 -26.44
N GLN A 593 -1.12 4.70 -26.04
CA GLN A 593 -0.22 5.55 -26.84
C GLN A 593 1.00 5.98 -26.01
N THR A 594 1.46 5.08 -25.13
CA THR A 594 2.57 5.33 -24.23
C THR A 594 3.88 5.47 -24.99
N THR A 595 4.65 6.50 -24.62
CA THR A 595 5.91 6.85 -25.27
C THR A 595 7.07 6.62 -24.32
N LEU A 596 8.01 5.78 -24.74
CA LEU A 596 9.20 5.40 -23.97
C LEU A 596 10.28 6.48 -24.16
N SER A 597 10.02 7.68 -23.62
CA SER A 597 10.89 8.86 -23.77
C SER A 597 11.50 9.25 -22.41
N SER A 598 12.84 9.33 -22.31
CA SER A 598 13.50 9.88 -21.11
C SER A 598 13.49 11.40 -21.09
N VAL A 599 13.05 11.99 -19.98
CA VAL A 599 13.18 13.44 -19.72
C VAL A 599 14.33 13.69 -18.76
N ASN A 600 15.25 14.58 -19.16
CA ASN A 600 16.23 15.17 -18.25
C ASN A 600 15.55 16.29 -17.44
N ASP A 601 15.07 16.02 -16.22
CA ASP A 601 14.71 17.09 -15.29
C ASP A 601 15.98 17.61 -14.58
N PRO A 602 16.41 18.86 -14.82
CA PRO A 602 17.62 19.42 -14.21
C PRO A 602 17.48 19.66 -12.69
N ARG A 603 16.30 19.50 -12.08
CA ARG A 603 16.08 19.61 -10.64
C ARG A 603 16.32 18.28 -9.90
N LEU A 604 16.46 17.16 -10.63
CA LEU A 604 16.92 15.87 -10.13
C LEU A 604 18.44 15.74 -10.31
N GLU A 605 19.15 16.72 -9.71
CA GLU A 605 20.59 17.01 -9.70
C GLU A 605 21.55 15.87 -10.13
N PRO A 606 22.17 15.99 -11.31
CA PRO A 606 23.39 15.30 -11.69
C PRO A 606 24.50 16.27 -12.14
N PHE A 607 25.56 16.42 -11.35
CA PHE A 607 26.80 17.14 -11.72
C PHE A 607 27.94 16.14 -12.03
N PRO A 608 28.86 16.45 -12.97
CA PRO A 608 28.54 16.74 -14.38
C PRO A 608 29.44 15.94 -15.36
N CYS A 609 28.95 15.71 -16.59
CA CYS A 609 29.81 15.55 -17.76
C CYS A 609 29.21 16.26 -18.98
N SER A 610 29.94 17.27 -19.44
CA SER A 610 29.71 18.20 -20.55
C SER A 610 29.98 17.51 -21.92
N LEU A 611 29.53 17.94 -23.11
CA LEU A 611 28.73 19.11 -23.60
C LEU A 611 28.27 18.83 -25.09
N PRO A 612 27.67 19.75 -25.87
CA PRO A 612 26.30 19.63 -26.38
C PRO A 612 26.14 19.23 -27.88
N SER A 613 24.90 18.90 -28.29
CA SER A 613 24.47 19.00 -29.69
C SER A 613 22.98 19.32 -29.81
N LYS A 614 22.63 20.37 -30.57
CA LYS A 614 21.24 20.82 -30.77
C LYS A 614 20.51 19.96 -31.81
N LYS A 615 19.31 19.49 -31.48
CA LYS A 615 18.12 19.39 -32.36
C LYS A 615 16.89 19.00 -31.53
N ASN A 616 15.73 19.56 -31.85
CA ASN A 616 14.45 19.22 -31.20
C ASN A 616 14.08 17.75 -31.44
N PRO A 617 13.48 17.10 -30.43
CA PRO A 617 12.28 16.31 -30.69
C PRO A 617 11.14 16.56 -29.69
N THR A 618 9.95 16.11 -30.06
CA THR A 618 8.66 16.27 -29.37
C THR A 618 8.29 15.08 -28.48
N LEU A 619 7.66 15.39 -27.34
CA LEU A 619 6.69 14.58 -26.57
C LEU A 619 7.08 13.21 -25.97
N GLY A 620 6.47 12.95 -24.80
CA GLY A 620 6.57 11.70 -24.02
C GLY A 620 7.45 11.83 -22.78
N SER A 621 7.11 11.11 -21.71
CA SER A 621 7.92 11.05 -20.49
C SER A 621 7.69 9.76 -19.70
N ILE A 622 8.77 9.02 -19.44
CA ILE A 622 8.85 8.00 -18.39
C ILE A 622 9.15 8.70 -17.07
N GLN A 623 8.46 8.32 -16.00
CA GLN A 623 8.69 8.85 -14.66
C GLN A 623 8.87 7.71 -13.66
N GLU A 624 9.90 7.83 -12.82
CA GLU A 624 10.38 6.77 -11.94
C GLU A 624 10.31 7.21 -10.47
N PHE A 625 9.81 6.33 -9.60
CA PHE A 625 9.77 6.56 -8.16
C PHE A 625 10.84 5.75 -7.43
N GLN A 626 11.71 6.42 -6.68
CA GLN A 626 12.82 5.77 -5.96
C GLN A 626 12.43 5.33 -4.55
N THR A 627 12.91 4.15 -4.14
CA THR A 627 12.45 3.48 -2.91
C THR A 627 13.55 3.22 -1.87
N THR A 628 14.83 3.10 -2.25
CA THR A 628 15.97 2.91 -1.31
C THR A 628 17.31 3.40 -1.91
N PRO A 629 18.34 3.72 -1.09
CA PRO A 629 19.64 4.21 -1.58
C PRO A 629 20.37 3.24 -2.52
N VAL A 630 20.16 1.93 -2.34
CA VAL A 630 20.72 0.85 -3.16
C VAL A 630 20.27 0.93 -4.63
N ARG A 631 19.13 1.58 -4.90
CA ARG A 631 18.51 1.64 -6.24
C ARG A 631 18.93 2.87 -7.05
N LYS A 632 19.95 3.64 -6.63
CA LYS A 632 20.51 4.74 -7.44
C LYS A 632 21.01 4.26 -8.80
N ASP A 633 21.64 3.08 -8.86
CA ASP A 633 22.20 2.52 -10.09
C ASP A 633 21.13 2.05 -11.10
N MET A 634 19.88 1.78 -10.69
CA MET A 634 18.78 1.57 -11.65
C MET A 634 18.45 2.83 -12.46
N ASN A 635 18.74 4.03 -11.95
CA ASN A 635 18.54 5.29 -12.70
C ASN A 635 19.61 5.49 -13.78
N PHE A 636 20.84 4.97 -13.57
CA PHE A 636 21.84 4.91 -14.64
C PHE A 636 21.35 3.99 -15.75
N LEU A 637 20.81 2.83 -15.36
CA LEU A 637 20.13 1.88 -16.23
C LEU A 637 19.03 2.51 -17.08
N ALA A 638 18.00 3.06 -16.45
CA ALA A 638 16.83 3.58 -17.13
C ALA A 638 17.20 4.74 -18.07
N ARG A 639 18.08 5.65 -17.63
CA ARG A 639 18.63 6.71 -18.49
C ARG A 639 19.40 6.13 -19.68
N LYS A 640 20.30 5.17 -19.48
CA LYS A 640 21.08 4.55 -20.57
C LYS A 640 20.25 3.68 -21.52
N LEU A 641 19.22 3.02 -21.03
CA LEU A 641 18.32 2.19 -21.82
C LEU A 641 17.40 3.06 -22.69
N CYS A 642 17.00 4.24 -22.22
CA CYS A 642 16.25 5.22 -23.02
C CYS A 642 17.14 6.04 -23.98
N GLU A 643 18.45 6.13 -23.73
CA GLU A 643 19.42 6.74 -24.65
C GLU A 643 19.78 5.84 -25.85
N GLY A 644 19.42 4.55 -25.83
CA GLY A 644 19.87 3.54 -26.80
C GLY A 644 18.80 2.61 -27.38
N LEU A 645 17.53 2.76 -27.00
CA LEU A 645 16.36 2.09 -27.61
C LEU A 645 15.57 3.07 -28.49
#